data_AF-A0A5C1ABQ4-F1
#
_entry.id   AF-A0A5C1ABQ4-F1
#
_cell.length_a   1.000
_cell.length_b   1.000
_cell.length_c   1.000
_cell.angle_alpha   90.00
_cell.angle_beta   90.00
_cell.angle_gamma   90.00
#
_symmetry.space_group_name_H-M   'P 1'
#
loop_
_entity.id
_entity.type
_entity.pdbx_description
1 polymer ?
#
loop_
_entity_poly.entity_id
_entity_poly.type
_entity_poly.pdbx_seq_one_letter_code
_entity_poly.pdbx_strand_id
1 'polypeptide(L)'
;MTLPAHPDLGSDLLDAFEVQLRLDPTADLADFLLPPDHPHHLAELTELARLDMEYARGRGAPRPPEHYFAAFPALRENAIARAGLAFEDYRLRKCGGESVGPADYARRYGVDVTGWPVDSNADREPRDPFPGDSAVTPLPAARIEQLRTSVLNPGSSPRPPVENLPTVDGRKPGSLPPASGRAVGSPPSALPDLHTRFLGFDLIEELGRGAFGRVYLARQGDLAGRLVALKVARGLFAESQTLAQLQHTNIVPIYSAHEADGVQAVCMPYFGRCTLAHVLAEIRARGDLPTTGEELVDTVRLGQTVTRSDPRNGTHRPLAAPEIQVSPAGPEAGADGRPADSMWARLAALSYPDAVVWVVAHLAAGLAHAHDRGILHRDLKPANVLLTDDGVPMLLDFNIAEDTKVRGPLRRVVGGTLPYMAPEQLEAYARDEGGTDGRADVYALGIILFEMLTGSRPFADVLGETDTVVREMIEARRGGSPRVSAHNPMVSPAVASVVAKCLAADPADRYASARDLHEDLTRHLADLPLKHAPDDSARERFGKWRRRHPRLASATSVGVLALIVLAATAGGAFVVRERSRAFEARIALADSARDRTALQALLDDRNQTRESLDRGIELCRASLARYEISTDAENVPADWDRSRLIRYLPAEDRSNLRDEFGEVFYLMAKAAGRRAELTTDDGERAARLADAGRWNGLAAGYGADRIPRAVRAQRADLERLAGRPGEADRAAAEADRTPTASARDHYLLGYWHHHQGRHRQAAPELAAATAADPTNFSSWFVRGMNHLALEQNDLAAMCFTACVSHRPDFAPVWVNRGIALARLRKLDLALADYAEANRLVPDSADVQILRGGVLQARGKVRDAADAFTAALKCPDCPTRVYFYRAQCLRPTDPTAAAADEAEALKREPTDELSWTARAEAKLEAKDLRHLDPTARHDAIGIPGWWSGGRHSVRGRRVLARLDPRGGFGQGGVRHLPRRCSGGSDTRPSGPVPGCRADRW
;
A
#
# COMPACT_ATOMS: atom_id res chain seq x y z
N MET A 1 50.42 81.71 7.66
CA MET A 1 50.19 81.35 9.08
C MET A 1 50.82 80.00 9.29
N THR A 2 51.75 79.91 10.24
CA THR A 2 52.64 78.78 10.49
C THR A 2 51.89 77.52 10.93
N LEU A 3 52.00 76.45 10.13
CA LEU A 3 51.60 75.09 10.49
C LEU A 3 52.67 74.48 11.41
N PRO A 4 52.28 73.81 12.51
CA PRO A 4 53.21 73.16 13.42
C PRO A 4 53.68 71.80 12.86
N ALA A 5 54.92 71.43 13.16
CA ALA A 5 55.61 70.27 12.63
C ALA A 5 54.97 68.93 13.06
N HIS A 6 54.64 68.08 12.09
CA HIS A 6 54.17 66.69 12.23
C HIS A 6 55.13 65.73 11.50
N PRO A 7 55.34 64.47 11.96
CA PRO A 7 56.38 63.59 11.40
C PRO A 7 56.00 62.75 10.16
N ASP A 8 54.77 62.83 9.64
CA ASP A 8 54.26 61.93 8.58
C ASP A 8 53.68 62.69 7.38
N LEU A 9 54.42 63.67 6.83
CA LEU A 9 53.94 64.50 5.73
C LEU A 9 53.81 63.80 4.36
N GLY A 10 54.32 62.58 4.18
CA GLY A 10 54.39 61.92 2.85
C GLY A 10 53.03 61.49 2.28
N SER A 11 52.24 60.70 3.03
CA SER A 11 50.98 60.15 2.52
C SER A 11 49.91 61.20 2.24
N ASP A 12 49.88 62.25 3.07
CA ASP A 12 48.90 63.33 2.92
C ASP A 12 49.14 64.16 1.65
N LEU A 13 50.39 64.22 1.15
CA LEU A 13 50.75 64.95 -0.07
C LEU A 13 50.44 64.16 -1.34
N LEU A 14 50.64 62.84 -1.34
CA LEU A 14 50.28 61.96 -2.47
C LEU A 14 48.77 61.98 -2.72
N ASP A 15 47.98 61.83 -1.65
CA ASP A 15 46.52 61.87 -1.71
C ASP A 15 46.02 63.26 -2.13
N ALA A 16 46.65 64.33 -1.64
CA ALA A 16 46.33 65.69 -2.05
C ALA A 16 46.64 65.95 -3.53
N PHE A 17 47.78 65.45 -4.04
CA PHE A 17 48.14 65.57 -5.44
C PHE A 17 47.20 64.77 -6.34
N GLU A 18 46.80 63.55 -5.95
CA GLU A 18 45.85 62.77 -6.73
C GLU A 18 44.49 63.46 -6.83
N VAL A 19 43.98 63.98 -5.69
CA VAL A 19 42.74 64.75 -5.67
C VAL A 19 42.87 65.99 -6.55
N GLN A 20 44.01 66.69 -6.49
CA GLN A 20 44.23 67.88 -7.31
C GLN A 20 44.33 67.55 -8.80
N LEU A 21 45.00 66.46 -9.19
CA LEU A 21 45.05 66.00 -10.59
C LEU A 21 43.66 65.71 -11.15
N ARG A 22 42.72 65.24 -10.33
CA ARG A 22 41.32 65.03 -10.75
C ARG A 22 40.56 66.34 -10.96
N LEU A 23 40.90 67.38 -10.21
CA LEU A 23 40.25 68.69 -10.26
C LEU A 23 40.86 69.61 -11.32
N ASP A 24 42.20 69.67 -11.40
CA ASP A 24 42.97 70.42 -12.39
C ASP A 24 44.00 69.48 -13.05
N PRO A 25 43.77 69.09 -14.32
CA PRO A 25 44.67 68.23 -15.08
C PRO A 25 46.07 68.80 -15.33
N THR A 26 46.29 70.09 -15.05
CA THR A 26 47.56 70.79 -15.25
C THR A 26 48.36 71.01 -13.98
N ALA A 27 47.89 70.47 -12.85
CA ALA A 27 48.56 70.56 -11.55
C ALA A 27 50.03 70.11 -11.64
N ASP A 28 50.94 70.95 -11.15
CA ASP A 28 52.37 70.65 -11.15
C ASP A 28 52.71 69.80 -9.93
N LEU A 29 53.32 68.64 -10.17
CA LEU A 29 53.74 67.73 -9.09
C LEU A 29 54.77 68.40 -8.17
N ALA A 30 55.52 69.40 -8.64
CA ALA A 30 56.50 70.12 -7.85
C ALA A 30 55.89 70.84 -6.62
N ASP A 31 54.63 71.26 -6.72
CA ASP A 31 53.92 71.94 -5.64
C ASP A 31 53.57 71.01 -4.46
N PHE A 32 53.67 69.69 -4.68
CA PHE A 32 53.32 68.64 -3.73
C PHE A 32 54.55 67.84 -3.25
N LEU A 33 55.75 68.36 -3.47
CA LEU A 33 57.00 67.75 -3.05
C LEU A 33 57.40 68.17 -1.65
N LEU A 34 57.94 67.19 -0.91
CA LEU A 34 58.70 67.45 0.31
C LEU A 34 59.96 68.29 0.00
N PRO A 35 60.55 68.99 0.98
CA PRO A 35 61.82 69.69 0.77
C PRO A 35 62.95 68.71 0.34
N PRO A 36 63.92 69.12 -0.52
CA PRO A 36 64.94 68.23 -1.06
C PRO A 36 65.83 67.52 -0.02
N ASP A 37 65.95 68.11 1.17
CA ASP A 37 66.70 67.60 2.31
C ASP A 37 65.91 66.60 3.18
N HIS A 38 64.62 66.39 2.90
CA HIS A 38 63.79 65.43 3.61
C HIS A 38 64.17 63.98 3.24
N PRO A 39 64.32 63.05 4.22
CA PRO A 39 64.80 61.68 3.98
C PRO A 39 63.91 60.85 3.02
N HIS A 40 62.65 61.23 2.86
CA HIS A 40 61.70 60.59 1.94
C HIS A 40 61.44 61.34 0.63
N HIS A 41 62.09 62.50 0.41
CA HIS A 41 61.84 63.37 -0.75
C HIS A 41 61.89 62.61 -2.09
N LEU A 42 62.93 61.80 -2.29
CA LEU A 42 63.13 61.09 -3.56
C LEU A 42 62.14 59.93 -3.75
N ALA A 43 61.72 59.27 -2.66
CA ALA A 43 60.71 58.22 -2.73
C ALA A 43 59.34 58.82 -3.09
N GLU A 44 58.97 59.92 -2.44
CA GLU A 44 57.73 60.65 -2.71
C GLU A 44 57.67 61.19 -4.14
N LEU A 45 58.76 61.83 -4.59
CA LEU A 45 58.91 62.30 -5.97
C LEU A 45 58.76 61.16 -7.00
N THR A 46 59.24 59.96 -6.67
CA THR A 46 59.14 58.79 -7.56
C THR A 46 57.69 58.34 -7.69
N GLU A 47 56.93 58.29 -6.61
CA GLU A 47 55.52 57.87 -6.64
C GLU A 47 54.61 58.94 -7.26
N LEU A 48 54.84 60.22 -6.96
CA LEU A 48 54.12 61.33 -7.62
C LEU A 48 54.35 61.34 -9.14
N ALA A 49 55.58 61.08 -9.60
CA ALA A 49 55.88 60.98 -11.02
C ALA A 49 55.20 59.78 -11.70
N ARG A 50 55.13 58.62 -11.03
CA ARG A 50 54.39 57.45 -11.55
C ARG A 50 52.90 57.73 -11.67
N LEU A 51 52.32 58.41 -10.68
CA LEU A 51 50.92 58.79 -10.68
C LEU A 51 50.60 59.77 -11.82
N ASP A 52 51.44 60.80 -12.03
CA ASP A 52 51.27 61.72 -13.16
C ASP A 52 51.43 61.00 -14.52
N MET A 53 52.33 60.01 -14.64
CA MET A 53 52.46 59.18 -15.85
C MET A 53 51.18 58.41 -16.19
N GLU A 54 50.53 57.81 -15.20
CA GLU A 54 49.30 57.05 -15.38
C GLU A 54 48.14 57.97 -15.80
N TYR A 55 47.96 59.10 -15.10
CA TYR A 55 46.92 60.08 -15.44
C TYR A 55 47.16 60.78 -16.79
N ALA A 56 48.40 61.16 -17.11
CA ALA A 56 48.74 61.80 -18.39
C ALA A 56 48.46 60.86 -19.58
N ARG A 57 48.74 59.57 -19.44
CA ARG A 57 48.42 58.56 -20.45
C ARG A 57 46.92 58.30 -20.55
N GLY A 58 46.21 58.20 -19.42
CA GLY A 58 44.75 58.08 -19.41
C GLY A 58 44.03 59.24 -20.13
N ARG A 59 44.65 60.42 -20.16
CA ARG A 59 44.16 61.60 -20.88
C ARG A 59 44.62 61.72 -22.33
N GLY A 60 45.37 60.73 -22.84
CA GLY A 60 45.85 60.71 -24.22
C GLY A 60 47.08 61.57 -24.52
N ALA A 61 47.76 62.11 -23.49
CA ALA A 61 49.00 62.87 -23.61
C ALA A 61 50.13 62.21 -22.80
N PRO A 62 50.55 60.98 -23.14
CA PRO A 62 51.48 60.19 -22.34
C PRO A 62 52.83 60.91 -22.18
N ARG A 63 53.30 61.02 -20.93
CA ARG A 63 54.61 61.57 -20.60
C ARG A 63 55.58 60.43 -20.31
N PRO A 64 56.65 60.25 -21.11
CA PRO A 64 57.59 59.16 -20.89
C PRO A 64 58.56 59.51 -19.73
N PRO A 65 59.28 58.53 -19.16
CA PRO A 65 60.21 58.75 -18.04
C PRO A 65 61.22 59.88 -18.28
N GLU A 66 61.65 60.12 -19.52
CA GLU A 66 62.58 61.21 -19.85
C GLU A 66 62.05 62.59 -19.52
N HIS A 67 60.73 62.79 -19.54
CA HIS A 67 60.10 64.04 -19.15
C HIS A 67 60.45 64.37 -17.69
N TYR A 68 60.30 63.40 -16.79
CA TYR A 68 60.57 63.54 -15.37
C TYR A 68 62.07 63.51 -15.06
N PHE A 69 62.87 62.76 -15.82
CA PHE A 69 64.33 62.78 -15.69
C PHE A 69 64.95 64.13 -16.08
N ALA A 70 64.32 64.87 -17.01
CA ALA A 70 64.76 66.21 -17.39
C ALA A 70 64.38 67.26 -16.33
N ALA A 71 63.17 67.17 -15.78
CA ALA A 71 62.68 68.08 -14.74
C ALA A 71 63.34 67.82 -13.37
N PHE A 72 63.60 66.56 -13.04
CA PHE A 72 64.14 66.13 -11.75
C PHE A 72 65.31 65.13 -11.93
N PRO A 73 66.55 65.62 -12.05
CA PRO A 73 67.72 64.78 -12.31
C PRO A 73 67.95 63.65 -11.28
N ALA A 74 67.53 63.85 -10.02
CA ALA A 74 67.67 62.86 -8.95
C ALA A 74 66.95 61.53 -9.25
N LEU A 75 65.84 61.56 -10.00
CA LEU A 75 65.12 60.36 -10.45
C LEU A 75 65.94 59.55 -11.46
N ARG A 76 66.74 60.23 -12.28
CA ARG A 76 67.64 59.57 -13.24
C ARG A 76 68.87 59.01 -12.56
N GLU A 77 69.42 59.70 -11.56
CA GLU A 77 70.68 59.30 -10.91
C GLU A 77 70.49 58.12 -9.95
N ASN A 78 69.34 58.06 -9.28
CA ASN A 78 69.01 56.96 -8.38
C ASN A 78 68.52 55.73 -9.16
N ALA A 79 69.25 54.62 -9.03
CA ALA A 79 68.97 53.39 -9.79
C ALA A 79 67.58 52.80 -9.52
N ILE A 80 67.07 52.92 -8.29
CA ILE A 80 65.76 52.39 -7.89
C ILE A 80 64.64 53.26 -8.46
N ALA A 81 64.75 54.58 -8.35
CA ALA A 81 63.78 55.52 -8.92
C ALA A 81 63.71 55.41 -10.46
N ARG A 82 64.88 55.37 -11.11
CA ARG A 82 65.01 55.19 -12.56
C ARG A 82 64.39 53.87 -13.05
N ALA A 83 64.66 52.76 -12.36
CA ALA A 83 64.05 51.47 -12.66
C ALA A 83 62.53 51.48 -12.44
N GLY A 84 62.08 52.16 -11.38
CA GLY A 84 60.67 52.34 -11.07
C GLY A 84 59.89 53.05 -12.17
N LEU A 85 60.37 54.20 -12.65
CA LEU A 85 59.69 54.93 -13.73
C LEU A 85 59.79 54.19 -15.07
N ALA A 86 60.91 53.52 -15.35
CA ALA A 86 61.07 52.72 -16.56
C ALA A 86 60.09 51.53 -16.59
N PHE A 87 59.89 50.87 -15.45
CA PHE A 87 58.91 49.77 -15.34
C PHE A 87 57.48 50.28 -15.51
N GLU A 88 57.18 51.44 -14.92
CA GLU A 88 55.84 52.02 -15.00
C GLU A 88 55.47 52.40 -16.45
N ASP A 89 56.39 53.00 -17.20
CA ASP A 89 56.18 53.26 -18.64
C ASP A 89 56.02 51.95 -19.44
N TYR A 90 56.82 50.93 -19.13
CA TYR A 90 56.69 49.61 -19.78
C TYR A 90 55.31 48.97 -19.51
N ARG A 91 54.85 48.98 -18.25
CA ARG A 91 53.54 48.48 -17.82
C ARG A 91 52.42 49.21 -18.55
N LEU A 92 52.45 50.55 -18.51
CA LEU A 92 51.43 51.40 -19.10
C LEU A 92 51.35 51.27 -20.64
N ARG A 93 52.49 51.05 -21.32
CA ARG A 93 52.53 50.82 -22.78
C ARG A 93 52.04 49.43 -23.16
N LYS A 94 52.40 48.39 -22.39
CA LYS A 94 51.86 47.04 -22.56
C LYS A 94 50.35 46.98 -22.34
N CYS A 95 49.85 47.62 -21.28
CA CYS A 95 48.42 47.73 -21.02
C CYS A 95 47.69 48.52 -22.12
N GLY A 96 48.36 49.51 -22.73
CA GLY A 96 47.87 50.23 -23.90
C GLY A 96 47.92 49.44 -25.22
N GLY A 97 48.37 48.17 -25.20
CA GLY A 97 48.45 47.32 -26.39
C GLY A 97 49.66 47.59 -27.30
N GLU A 98 50.62 48.41 -26.86
CA GLU A 98 51.84 48.68 -27.63
C GLU A 98 52.81 47.50 -27.55
N SER A 99 53.41 47.12 -28.68
CA SER A 99 54.41 46.06 -28.74
C SER A 99 55.78 46.60 -28.28
N VAL A 100 56.04 46.50 -26.98
CA VAL A 100 57.31 46.91 -26.35
C VAL A 100 57.97 45.75 -25.62
N GLY A 101 59.29 45.57 -25.77
CA GLY A 101 60.02 44.49 -25.11
C GLY A 101 60.79 44.96 -23.87
N PRO A 102 60.90 44.17 -22.79
CA PRO A 102 61.75 44.53 -21.64
C PRO A 102 63.21 44.81 -22.04
N ALA A 103 63.73 44.12 -23.05
CA ALA A 103 65.08 44.35 -23.57
C ALA A 103 65.31 45.77 -24.13
N ASP A 104 64.26 46.46 -24.59
CA ASP A 104 64.37 47.86 -25.03
C ASP A 104 64.57 48.81 -23.85
N TYR A 105 63.95 48.53 -22.70
CA TYR A 105 64.05 49.33 -21.48
C TYR A 105 65.39 49.13 -20.78
N ALA A 106 65.94 47.91 -20.80
CA ALA A 106 67.30 47.63 -20.34
C ALA A 106 68.35 48.44 -21.13
N ARG A 107 68.19 48.54 -22.46
CA ARG A 107 69.07 49.35 -23.31
C ARG A 107 68.87 50.85 -23.14
N ARG A 108 67.62 51.31 -23.07
CA ARG A 108 67.27 52.74 -23.08
C ARG A 108 67.53 53.44 -21.75
N TYR A 109 67.29 52.75 -20.63
CA TYR A 109 67.41 53.34 -19.28
C TYR A 109 68.49 52.70 -18.41
N GLY A 110 69.16 51.64 -18.89
CA GLY A 110 70.21 50.94 -18.13
C GLY A 110 69.70 50.28 -16.86
N VAL A 111 68.48 49.73 -16.91
CA VAL A 111 67.78 49.13 -15.76
C VAL A 111 67.74 47.61 -15.89
N ASP A 112 67.78 46.90 -14.77
CA ASP A 112 67.59 45.45 -14.77
C ASP A 112 66.11 45.13 -15.02
N VAL A 113 65.85 44.36 -16.07
CA VAL A 113 64.50 43.98 -16.51
C VAL A 113 64.21 42.51 -16.24
N THR A 114 65.06 41.85 -15.46
CA THR A 114 64.88 40.45 -15.07
C THR A 114 63.58 40.29 -14.28
N GLY A 115 62.68 39.45 -14.78
CA GLY A 115 61.35 39.23 -14.18
C GLY A 115 60.24 40.15 -14.72
N TRP A 116 60.53 41.02 -15.68
CA TRP A 116 59.48 41.77 -16.37
C TRP A 116 58.68 40.84 -17.30
N PRO A 117 57.35 40.98 -17.40
CA PRO A 117 56.50 40.11 -18.22
C PRO A 117 56.94 40.03 -19.70
N VAL A 118 56.78 38.88 -20.35
CA VAL A 118 57.05 38.69 -21.80
C VAL A 118 56.02 37.74 -22.38
N ASP A 119 55.52 38.03 -23.59
CA ASP A 119 54.50 37.22 -24.26
C ASP A 119 55.13 35.95 -24.87
N SER A 120 54.62 34.77 -24.52
CA SER A 120 55.28 33.47 -24.77
C SER A 120 54.69 32.62 -25.91
N ASN A 121 53.90 33.19 -26.82
CA ASN A 121 53.17 32.43 -27.86
C ASN A 121 53.55 32.78 -29.31
N ALA A 122 54.82 32.64 -29.65
CA ALA A 122 55.25 32.39 -31.03
C ALA A 122 56.40 31.37 -31.00
N ASP A 123 56.22 30.27 -31.75
CA ASP A 123 57.19 29.21 -32.06
C ASP A 123 57.25 27.98 -31.12
N ARG A 124 56.56 26.87 -31.50
CA ARG A 124 57.19 25.56 -31.84
C ARG A 124 56.23 24.41 -32.20
N GLU A 125 56.68 23.62 -33.17
CA GLU A 125 56.06 22.49 -33.90
C GLU A 125 56.26 21.07 -33.26
N PRO A 126 55.60 19.99 -33.79
CA PRO A 126 55.36 18.70 -33.12
C PRO A 126 56.21 17.48 -33.62
N ARG A 127 56.20 16.35 -32.87
CA ARG A 127 56.62 15.00 -33.34
C ARG A 127 55.84 13.83 -32.67
N ASP A 128 55.78 12.73 -33.42
CA ASP A 128 54.88 11.55 -33.37
C ASP A 128 55.76 10.23 -33.24
N PRO A 129 55.30 8.96 -33.42
CA PRO A 129 54.75 8.02 -32.41
C PRO A 129 55.25 6.51 -32.41
N PHE A 130 54.69 5.67 -31.49
CA PHE A 130 54.41 4.18 -31.49
C PHE A 130 55.52 3.12 -31.22
N PRO A 131 55.25 1.78 -30.98
CA PRO A 131 54.04 1.00 -30.54
C PRO A 131 54.29 -0.27 -29.61
N GLY A 132 53.23 -0.98 -29.16
CA GLY A 132 53.16 -2.48 -29.23
C GLY A 132 52.66 -3.34 -28.03
N ASP A 133 51.47 -3.97 -28.18
CA ASP A 133 50.80 -5.05 -27.38
C ASP A 133 51.60 -6.40 -27.32
N SER A 134 51.37 -7.45 -26.49
CA SER A 134 50.12 -8.16 -26.10
C SER A 134 50.36 -9.34 -25.10
N ALA A 135 49.39 -9.52 -24.19
CA ALA A 135 48.76 -10.71 -23.54
C ALA A 135 49.47 -12.07 -23.26
N VAL A 136 49.26 -12.65 -22.04
CA VAL A 136 48.83 -14.06 -21.72
C VAL A 136 48.25 -14.14 -20.26
N THR A 137 47.20 -14.95 -20.01
CA THR A 137 46.46 -15.27 -18.75
C THR A 137 46.58 -16.79 -18.40
N PRO A 138 45.93 -17.44 -17.38
CA PRO A 138 45.62 -17.18 -15.95
C PRO A 138 45.77 -18.43 -14.98
N LEU A 139 45.31 -18.29 -13.70
CA LEU A 139 44.81 -19.27 -12.67
C LEU A 139 45.79 -19.78 -11.56
N PRO A 140 45.33 -20.26 -10.36
CA PRO A 140 44.07 -20.07 -9.61
C PRO A 140 44.23 -19.84 -8.06
N ALA A 141 43.09 -19.74 -7.35
CA ALA A 141 42.92 -19.48 -5.91
C ALA A 141 42.82 -20.73 -5.00
N ALA A 142 43.34 -20.65 -3.76
CA ALA A 142 42.84 -21.29 -2.51
C ALA A 142 43.62 -20.72 -1.28
N ARG A 143 42.99 -19.96 -0.37
CA ARG A 143 42.27 -20.37 0.87
C ARG A 143 43.25 -20.81 1.98
N ILE A 144 43.74 -19.91 2.84
CA ILE A 144 43.11 -19.35 4.07
C ILE A 144 42.33 -20.39 4.86
N GLU A 145 42.98 -20.92 5.89
CA GLU A 145 42.33 -21.51 7.06
C GLU A 145 43.24 -21.30 8.28
N GLN A 146 42.62 -21.16 9.45
CA GLN A 146 43.21 -20.98 10.79
C GLN A 146 43.59 -19.56 11.21
N LEU A 147 42.60 -18.85 11.77
CA LEU A 147 42.61 -18.37 13.16
C LEU A 147 41.29 -17.62 13.40
N ARG A 148 40.20 -18.40 13.54
CA ARG A 148 38.97 -17.96 14.21
C ARG A 148 38.85 -18.77 15.48
N THR A 149 39.18 -18.13 16.59
CA THR A 149 38.60 -18.26 17.93
C THR A 149 39.41 -17.23 18.72
N SER A 150 38.86 -16.14 19.24
CA SER A 150 38.09 -16.20 20.48
C SER A 150 37.46 -14.83 20.78
N VAL A 151 36.23 -14.90 21.29
CA VAL A 151 35.56 -13.92 22.15
C VAL A 151 35.10 -12.60 21.53
N LEU A 152 33.80 -12.51 21.29
CA LEU A 152 32.92 -11.52 21.94
C LEU A 152 31.48 -12.02 21.84
N ASN A 153 30.80 -12.12 22.97
CA ASN A 153 29.34 -12.08 23.01
C ASN A 153 28.90 -11.08 24.10
N PRO A 154 27.87 -10.26 23.86
CA PRO A 154 27.53 -9.11 24.70
C PRO A 154 26.28 -9.34 25.56
N GLY A 155 26.16 -8.54 26.63
CA GLY A 155 24.87 -8.01 27.12
C GLY A 155 24.32 -8.52 28.45
N SER A 156 24.11 -7.59 29.40
CA SER A 156 22.82 -7.35 30.10
C SER A 156 22.93 -6.26 31.18
N SER A 157 22.06 -5.24 31.10
CA SER A 157 21.76 -4.14 32.06
C SER A 157 21.32 -4.65 33.47
N PRO A 158 21.02 -3.83 34.54
CA PRO A 158 20.74 -2.37 34.63
C PRO A 158 21.31 -1.59 35.87
N ARG A 159 21.15 -0.24 35.88
CA ARG A 159 21.29 0.70 37.06
C ARG A 159 20.02 0.65 37.96
N PRO A 160 19.88 1.26 39.19
CA PRO A 160 20.57 2.41 39.86
C PRO A 160 20.76 2.20 41.42
N PRO A 161 20.84 3.17 42.38
CA PRO A 161 20.90 4.65 42.37
C PRO A 161 21.98 5.30 43.30
N VAL A 162 21.94 6.64 43.35
CA VAL A 162 22.79 7.63 44.06
C VAL A 162 22.52 7.66 45.57
N GLU A 163 23.55 7.81 46.43
CA GLU A 163 23.53 8.70 47.63
C GLU A 163 24.85 8.77 48.45
N ASN A 164 25.12 9.98 48.95
CA ASN A 164 25.87 10.38 50.16
C ASN A 164 27.42 10.46 50.18
N LEU A 165 27.91 11.71 50.25
CA LEU A 165 29.20 12.12 50.84
C LEU A 165 29.22 11.83 52.36
N PRO A 166 30.41 11.63 52.99
CA PRO A 166 31.00 12.73 53.77
C PRO A 166 32.56 12.79 53.85
N THR A 167 33.05 14.04 53.90
CA THR A 167 34.17 14.63 54.69
C THR A 167 35.58 13.99 54.82
N VAL A 168 36.55 14.75 54.31
CA VAL A 168 37.85 15.24 54.87
C VAL A 168 38.48 14.52 56.07
N ASP A 169 39.74 14.09 55.93
CA ASP A 169 40.82 14.41 56.89
C ASP A 169 42.26 14.29 56.35
N GLY A 170 43.03 15.38 56.50
CA GLY A 170 44.44 15.41 56.92
C GLY A 170 45.60 14.96 55.99
N ARG A 171 46.25 15.91 55.30
CA ARG A 171 47.71 16.22 55.46
C ARG A 171 48.16 17.46 54.66
N LYS A 172 49.10 18.20 55.26
CA LYS A 172 49.57 19.58 55.00
C LYS A 172 50.30 19.84 53.66
N PRO A 173 50.40 21.12 53.25
CA PRO A 173 50.97 21.55 51.95
C PRO A 173 52.49 21.74 51.98
N GLY A 174 53.17 21.35 50.90
CA GLY A 174 54.60 21.56 50.66
C GLY A 174 54.86 22.69 49.67
N SER A 175 55.40 23.78 50.19
CA SER A 175 56.23 24.86 49.60
C SER A 175 56.50 24.91 48.08
N LEU A 176 56.16 26.06 47.48
CA LEU A 176 56.74 26.63 46.24
C LEU A 176 58.19 27.12 46.45
N PRO A 177 59.11 26.98 45.48
CA PRO A 177 60.37 27.73 45.44
C PRO A 177 60.20 29.12 44.77
N PRO A 178 61.13 30.07 45.02
CA PRO A 178 60.90 31.50 44.86
C PRO A 178 61.22 32.04 43.46
N ALA A 179 60.58 33.16 43.16
CA ALA A 179 60.87 34.05 42.04
C ALA A 179 62.28 34.65 42.13
N SER A 180 63.03 34.61 41.02
CA SER A 180 64.26 35.38 40.82
C SER A 180 63.97 36.60 39.95
N GLY A 181 64.18 37.80 40.49
CA GLY A 181 63.96 39.07 39.80
C GLY A 181 65.19 39.63 39.06
N ARG A 182 64.91 40.39 37.98
CA ARG A 182 65.62 41.55 37.39
C ARG A 182 64.98 41.82 36.02
N ALA A 183 64.77 43.02 35.50
CA ALA A 183 65.11 44.39 35.89
C ALA A 183 64.10 45.36 35.22
N VAL A 184 63.99 46.57 35.78
CA VAL A 184 63.21 47.69 35.25
C VAL A 184 63.84 48.24 33.96
N GLY A 185 63.04 48.35 32.89
CA GLY A 185 63.33 49.11 31.67
C GLY A 185 62.01 49.59 31.04
N SER A 186 61.94 50.85 30.62
CA SER A 186 60.81 51.48 29.92
C SER A 186 60.45 50.76 28.60
N PRO A 187 59.22 50.95 28.04
CA PRO A 187 58.43 49.87 27.45
C PRO A 187 58.81 49.54 26.00
N PRO A 188 58.75 48.26 25.57
CA PRO A 188 58.53 47.94 24.17
C PRO A 188 57.04 48.08 23.84
N SER A 189 56.68 49.15 23.14
CA SER A 189 55.32 49.43 22.66
C SER A 189 55.05 48.83 21.26
N ALA A 190 55.69 47.73 20.87
CA ALA A 190 55.55 47.12 19.53
C ALA A 190 55.34 45.59 19.60
N LEU A 191 54.55 45.05 18.67
CA LEU A 191 54.46 43.59 18.45
C LEU A 191 55.84 43.07 18.00
N PRO A 192 56.24 41.85 18.39
CA PRO A 192 57.62 41.37 18.18
C PRO A 192 57.96 41.16 16.68
N ASP A 193 59.21 41.46 16.31
CA ASP A 193 59.71 41.30 14.93
C ASP A 193 60.11 39.84 14.63
N LEU A 194 60.10 39.47 13.34
CA LEU A 194 60.53 38.14 12.89
C LEU A 194 62.00 37.88 13.23
N HIS A 195 62.32 36.62 13.51
CA HIS A 195 63.65 36.15 13.93
C HIS A 195 64.12 36.68 15.29
N THR A 196 63.22 37.24 16.10
CA THR A 196 63.49 37.58 17.50
C THR A 196 63.02 36.47 18.44
N ARG A 197 63.64 36.39 19.63
CA ARG A 197 63.18 35.51 20.70
C ARG A 197 62.21 36.27 21.60
N PHE A 198 60.98 35.78 21.70
CA PHE A 198 59.90 36.40 22.47
C PHE A 198 59.27 35.37 23.42
N LEU A 199 59.29 35.64 24.73
CA LEU A 199 58.73 34.77 25.78
C LEU A 199 59.19 33.29 25.72
N GLY A 200 60.46 33.05 25.35
CA GLY A 200 61.02 31.71 25.21
C GLY A 200 60.77 31.04 23.85
N PHE A 201 60.05 31.71 22.94
CA PHE A 201 59.77 31.26 21.59
C PHE A 201 60.65 31.99 20.55
N ASP A 202 61.27 31.26 19.64
CA ASP A 202 61.99 31.84 18.50
C ASP A 202 61.01 32.05 17.35
N LEU A 203 60.73 33.31 16.97
CA LEU A 203 59.76 33.63 15.93
C LEU A 203 60.37 33.37 14.55
N ILE A 204 59.79 32.44 13.78
CA ILE A 204 60.33 31.99 12.49
C ILE A 204 59.72 32.80 11.35
N GLU A 205 58.41 32.84 11.26
CA GLU A 205 57.65 33.46 10.16
C GLU A 205 56.29 33.94 10.64
N GLU A 206 55.69 34.89 9.92
CA GLU A 206 54.32 35.35 10.17
C GLU A 206 53.37 34.41 9.42
N LEU A 207 52.49 33.71 10.15
CA LEU A 207 51.46 32.84 9.59
C LEU A 207 50.20 33.61 9.19
N GLY A 208 49.94 34.74 9.84
CA GLY A 208 48.81 35.60 9.52
C GLY A 208 48.74 36.87 10.37
N ARG A 209 48.12 37.91 9.82
CA ARG A 209 47.88 39.20 10.49
C ARG A 209 46.39 39.46 10.62
N GLY A 210 45.92 39.75 11.83
CA GLY A 210 44.55 40.18 12.10
C GLY A 210 44.49 41.62 12.59
N ALA A 211 43.27 42.16 12.74
CA ALA A 211 43.04 43.52 13.25
C ALA A 211 43.51 43.72 14.71
N PHE A 212 43.61 42.63 15.48
CA PHE A 212 43.89 42.65 16.93
C PHE A 212 45.24 42.02 17.31
N GLY A 213 46.00 41.47 16.37
CA GLY A 213 47.27 40.78 16.66
C GLY A 213 47.91 40.07 15.46
N ARG A 214 49.09 39.48 15.68
CA ARG A 214 49.86 38.71 14.68
C ARG A 214 50.01 37.26 15.13
N VAL A 215 49.93 36.32 14.19
CA VAL A 215 50.17 34.89 14.44
C VAL A 215 51.49 34.52 13.80
N TYR A 216 52.38 33.93 14.58
CA TYR A 216 53.72 33.53 14.18
C TYR A 216 53.85 32.02 14.20
N LEU A 217 54.59 31.45 13.26
CA LEU A 217 55.20 30.15 13.46
C LEU A 217 56.41 30.39 14.36
N ALA A 218 56.48 29.68 15.47
CA ALA A 218 57.56 29.82 16.42
C ALA A 218 58.14 28.47 16.84
N ARG A 219 59.41 28.48 17.24
CA ARG A 219 60.08 27.34 17.85
C ARG A 219 60.06 27.51 19.37
N GLN A 220 59.48 26.55 20.10
CA GLN A 220 59.51 26.57 21.56
C GLN A 220 60.84 25.99 22.06
N GLY A 221 61.77 26.86 22.48
CA GLY A 221 63.12 26.45 22.85
C GLY A 221 63.19 25.49 24.04
N ASP A 222 62.32 25.68 25.03
CA ASP A 222 62.34 24.92 26.30
C ASP A 222 61.70 23.52 26.20
N LEU A 223 61.05 23.20 25.06
CA LEU A 223 60.44 21.90 24.77
C LEU A 223 60.96 21.33 23.43
N ALA A 224 62.22 20.89 23.41
CA ALA A 224 62.85 20.18 22.30
C ALA A 224 62.78 20.90 20.92
N GLY A 225 62.61 22.22 20.91
CA GLY A 225 62.53 23.00 19.68
C GLY A 225 61.29 22.68 18.81
N ARG A 226 60.15 22.34 19.43
CA ARG A 226 58.90 22.06 18.73
C ARG A 226 58.35 23.28 17.98
N LEU A 227 57.75 23.07 16.81
CA LEU A 227 56.98 24.08 16.09
C LEU A 227 55.60 24.32 16.71
N VAL A 228 55.27 25.59 16.94
CA VAL A 228 54.00 26.05 17.51
C VAL A 228 53.48 27.26 16.75
N ALA A 229 52.16 27.46 16.76
CA ALA A 229 51.55 28.70 16.33
C ALA A 229 51.41 29.62 17.55
N LEU A 230 52.05 30.79 17.52
CA LEU A 230 52.05 31.77 18.60
C LEU A 230 51.26 33.01 18.16
N LYS A 231 50.08 33.21 18.74
CA LYS A 231 49.25 34.40 18.49
C LYS A 231 49.57 35.47 19.52
N VAL A 232 49.93 36.67 19.09
CA VAL A 232 50.38 37.78 19.93
C VAL A 232 49.49 39.00 19.71
N ALA A 233 48.88 39.53 20.77
CA ALA A 233 47.86 40.60 20.72
C ALA A 233 48.00 41.59 21.91
N ARG A 234 47.45 42.81 21.79
CA ARG A 234 47.51 43.85 22.84
C ARG A 234 46.20 43.92 23.62
N GLY A 235 46.26 43.90 24.96
CA GLY A 235 45.10 44.12 25.85
C GLY A 235 44.12 42.95 26.02
N LEU A 236 44.10 42.39 27.24
CA LEU A 236 43.09 41.56 27.93
C LEU A 236 42.48 40.33 27.21
N PHE A 237 43.09 39.15 27.42
CA PHE A 237 42.45 37.83 27.32
C PHE A 237 42.03 37.28 28.70
N ALA A 238 41.09 37.94 29.38
CA ALA A 238 40.56 37.44 30.66
C ALA A 238 39.83 36.07 30.57
N GLU A 239 39.52 35.59 29.35
CA GLU A 239 38.83 34.31 29.10
C GLU A 239 39.71 33.19 28.51
N SER A 240 41.02 33.43 28.34
CA SER A 240 41.96 32.42 27.79
C SER A 240 41.98 31.10 28.59
N GLN A 241 41.66 31.15 29.89
CA GLN A 241 41.51 29.97 30.75
C GLN A 241 40.28 29.12 30.42
N THR A 242 39.16 29.74 30.05
CA THR A 242 37.91 29.04 29.68
C THR A 242 38.08 28.31 28.35
N LEU A 243 38.83 28.91 27.42
CA LEU A 243 39.17 28.30 26.13
C LEU A 243 40.21 27.18 26.26
N ALA A 244 41.14 27.27 27.21
CA ALA A 244 42.09 26.19 27.50
C ALA A 244 41.41 24.89 27.99
N GLN A 245 40.16 24.97 28.48
CA GLN A 245 39.36 23.81 28.86
C GLN A 245 38.67 23.11 27.68
N LEU A 246 38.68 23.72 26.49
CA LEU A 246 38.13 23.11 25.28
C LEU A 246 39.13 22.13 24.68
N GLN A 247 38.83 20.84 24.80
CA GLN A 247 39.59 19.76 24.18
C GLN A 247 38.65 18.95 23.28
N HIS A 248 38.74 19.18 21.97
CA HIS A 248 37.94 18.50 20.97
C HIS A 248 38.72 18.35 19.67
N THR A 249 38.50 17.27 18.93
CA THR A 249 39.19 16.98 17.65
C THR A 249 39.03 18.09 16.60
N ASN A 250 37.93 18.83 16.64
CA ASN A 250 37.59 19.90 15.70
C ASN A 250 37.71 21.32 16.29
N ILE A 251 38.43 21.48 17.40
CA ILE A 251 38.80 22.79 17.97
C ILE A 251 40.30 22.77 18.21
N VAL A 252 41.03 23.81 17.76
CA VAL A 252 42.47 23.88 18.02
C VAL A 252 42.72 24.08 19.51
N PRO A 253 43.47 23.19 20.19
CA PRO A 253 43.70 23.31 21.62
C PRO A 253 44.73 24.40 21.92
N ILE A 254 44.65 24.98 23.11
CA ILE A 254 45.63 25.93 23.62
C ILE A 254 46.63 25.19 24.50
N TYR A 255 47.93 25.31 24.22
CA TYR A 255 48.98 24.72 25.07
C TYR A 255 49.35 25.59 26.25
N SER A 256 49.46 26.90 26.04
CA SER A 256 49.81 27.84 27.10
C SER A 256 49.46 29.26 26.68
N ALA A 257 49.10 30.10 27.66
CA ALA A 257 48.99 31.55 27.47
C ALA A 257 50.06 32.25 28.29
N HIS A 258 50.62 33.33 27.75
CA HIS A 258 51.72 34.11 28.33
C HIS A 258 51.37 35.59 28.27
N GLU A 259 51.92 36.38 29.18
CA GLU A 259 51.69 37.83 29.26
C GLU A 259 53.01 38.55 29.54
N ALA A 260 53.33 39.58 28.74
CA ALA A 260 54.47 40.46 28.94
C ALA A 260 54.25 41.84 28.30
N ASP A 261 54.63 42.90 29.01
CA ASP A 261 54.65 44.29 28.51
C ASP A 261 53.34 44.79 27.86
N GLY A 262 52.18 44.39 28.41
CA GLY A 262 50.86 44.78 27.90
C GLY A 262 50.43 44.04 26.62
N VAL A 263 51.23 43.05 26.22
CA VAL A 263 50.98 42.14 25.10
C VAL A 263 50.78 40.73 25.66
N GLN A 264 49.79 40.01 25.15
CA GLN A 264 49.51 38.62 25.53
C GLN A 264 49.75 37.69 24.35
N ALA A 265 50.28 36.51 24.65
CA ALA A 265 50.65 35.50 23.66
C ALA A 265 50.00 34.14 23.96
N VAL A 266 49.25 33.60 23.00
CA VAL A 266 48.61 32.28 23.10
C VAL A 266 49.36 31.31 22.20
N CYS A 267 49.88 30.24 22.80
CA CYS A 267 50.59 29.17 22.12
C CYS A 267 49.65 28.00 21.82
N MET A 268 49.61 27.60 20.55
CA MET A 268 48.80 26.52 20.02
C MET A 268 49.69 25.54 19.21
N PRO A 269 49.28 24.27 19.05
CA PRO A 269 49.95 23.40 18.09
C PRO A 269 49.87 23.99 16.68
N TYR A 270 50.95 23.84 15.93
CA TYR A 270 50.94 24.09 14.51
C TYR A 270 50.46 22.83 13.77
N PHE A 271 49.35 22.95 13.03
CA PHE A 271 48.76 21.84 12.27
C PHE A 271 48.68 22.11 10.75
N GLY A 272 49.36 23.14 10.26
CA GLY A 272 49.33 23.54 8.87
C GLY A 272 48.90 25.01 8.69
N ARG A 273 48.79 25.43 7.43
CA ARG A 273 48.57 26.85 7.04
C ARG A 273 47.25 27.08 6.30
N CYS A 274 46.64 26.03 5.76
CA CYS A 274 45.49 26.17 4.88
C CYS A 274 44.22 26.41 5.69
N THR A 275 43.64 27.61 5.54
CA THR A 275 42.30 27.91 6.08
C THR A 275 41.24 27.77 5.00
N LEU A 276 39.98 27.63 5.40
CA LEU A 276 38.88 27.52 4.45
C LEU A 276 38.73 28.77 3.57
N ALA A 277 39.19 29.94 4.05
CA ALA A 277 39.28 31.15 3.22
C ALA A 277 40.22 30.98 2.01
N HIS A 278 41.35 30.28 2.17
CA HIS A 278 42.26 29.98 1.06
C HIS A 278 41.60 29.03 0.04
N VAL A 279 40.90 28.01 0.54
CA VAL A 279 40.17 27.05 -0.31
C VAL A 279 39.09 27.75 -1.13
N LEU A 280 38.31 28.63 -0.50
CA LEU A 280 37.27 29.40 -1.19
C LEU A 280 37.84 30.41 -2.19
N ALA A 281 38.97 31.04 -1.86
CA ALA A 281 39.66 31.93 -2.80
C ALA A 281 40.14 31.17 -4.05
N GLU A 282 40.68 29.97 -3.87
CA GLU A 282 41.10 29.10 -4.97
C GLU A 282 39.91 28.61 -5.81
N ILE A 283 38.82 28.17 -5.18
CA ILE A 283 37.58 27.79 -5.88
C ILE A 283 37.05 28.96 -6.73
N ARG A 284 37.07 30.19 -6.19
CA ARG A 284 36.66 31.40 -6.94
C ARG A 284 37.61 31.73 -8.08
N ALA A 285 38.92 31.60 -7.85
CA ALA A 285 39.94 31.88 -8.87
C ALA A 285 39.82 30.93 -10.06
N ARG A 286 39.42 29.67 -9.82
CA ARG A 286 39.17 28.67 -10.88
C ARG A 286 37.93 28.96 -11.72
N GLY A 287 36.94 29.67 -11.17
CA GLY A 287 35.70 30.03 -11.88
C GLY A 287 34.63 28.94 -11.93
N ASP A 288 34.99 27.67 -11.75
CA ASP A 288 34.09 26.52 -11.71
C ASP A 288 34.16 25.78 -10.37
N LEU A 289 33.04 25.15 -9.97
CA LEU A 289 32.96 24.35 -8.74
C LEU A 289 33.58 22.96 -8.95
N PRO A 290 34.30 22.42 -7.95
CA PRO A 290 34.74 21.04 -7.99
C PRO A 290 33.55 20.07 -8.07
N THR A 291 33.74 18.94 -8.76
CA THR A 291 32.70 17.92 -8.91
C THR A 291 32.93 16.73 -7.99
N THR A 292 34.18 16.46 -7.64
CA THR A 292 34.61 15.34 -6.79
C THR A 292 35.24 15.84 -5.50
N GLY A 293 35.23 14.99 -4.46
CA GLY A 293 35.96 15.27 -3.23
C GLY A 293 37.48 15.31 -3.45
N GLU A 294 38.00 14.57 -4.43
CA GLU A 294 39.43 14.57 -4.79
C GLU A 294 39.88 15.95 -5.28
N GLU A 295 39.10 16.61 -6.14
CA GLU A 295 39.39 17.98 -6.59
C GLU A 295 39.36 19.00 -5.43
N LEU A 296 38.53 18.78 -4.40
CA LEU A 296 38.56 19.59 -3.18
C LEU A 296 39.85 19.33 -2.39
N VAL A 297 40.29 18.07 -2.27
CA VAL A 297 41.58 17.73 -1.64
C VAL A 297 42.74 18.40 -2.36
N ASP A 298 42.75 18.38 -3.69
CA ASP A 298 43.79 19.02 -4.49
C ASP A 298 43.80 20.53 -4.32
N THR A 299 42.62 21.15 -4.24
CA THR A 299 42.46 22.58 -3.86
C THR A 299 43.14 22.89 -2.52
N VAL A 300 42.96 22.03 -1.51
CA VAL A 300 43.59 22.22 -0.20
C VAL A 300 45.11 22.04 -0.27
N ARG A 301 45.60 21.02 -1.00
CA ARG A 301 47.04 20.77 -1.20
C ARG A 301 47.74 21.90 -1.95
N LEU A 302 47.08 22.50 -2.93
CA LEU A 302 47.56 23.72 -3.59
C LEU A 302 47.68 24.88 -2.58
N GLY A 303 46.66 25.08 -1.74
CA GLY A 303 46.72 26.07 -0.65
C GLY A 303 47.86 25.85 0.36
N GLN A 304 48.33 24.61 0.55
CA GLN A 304 49.48 24.29 1.40
C GLN A 304 50.83 24.68 0.76
N THR A 305 50.91 24.82 -0.56
CA THR A 305 52.16 25.03 -1.31
C THR A 305 52.39 26.46 -1.77
N VAL A 306 51.34 27.28 -1.88
CA VAL A 306 51.38 28.61 -2.54
C VAL A 306 51.94 29.75 -1.68
N THR A 307 52.29 29.55 -0.40
CA THR A 307 52.95 30.58 0.43
C THR A 307 54.48 30.45 0.50
N ARG A 308 55.14 30.28 -0.65
CA ARG A 308 56.61 30.33 -0.75
C ARG A 308 57.05 31.24 -1.91
N SER A 309 57.07 32.54 -1.65
CA SER A 309 57.79 33.53 -2.46
C SER A 309 58.55 34.48 -1.53
N ASP A 310 59.86 34.24 -1.35
CA ASP A 310 60.80 35.25 -0.88
C ASP A 310 61.17 36.12 -2.09
N PRO A 311 60.97 37.46 -2.06
CA PRO A 311 61.21 38.35 -3.20
C PRO A 311 62.68 38.47 -3.63
N ARG A 312 63.63 37.72 -3.03
CA ARG A 312 65.07 38.01 -3.12
C ARG A 312 65.93 37.04 -3.92
N ASN A 313 65.41 35.95 -4.49
CA ASN A 313 66.25 35.06 -5.32
C ASN A 313 65.47 34.33 -6.43
N GLY A 314 65.63 34.81 -7.67
CA GLY A 314 65.03 34.27 -8.89
C GLY A 314 65.64 32.97 -9.41
N THR A 315 65.76 31.94 -8.58
CA THR A 315 66.07 30.58 -9.05
C THR A 315 65.06 29.58 -8.49
N HIS A 316 64.27 28.94 -9.38
CA HIS A 316 63.47 27.77 -9.03
C HIS A 316 64.41 26.58 -8.78
N ARG A 317 64.92 26.50 -7.56
CA ARG A 317 65.45 25.24 -7.01
C ARG A 317 64.64 24.97 -5.74
N PRO A 318 64.12 23.75 -5.52
CA PRO A 318 63.51 23.40 -4.25
C PRO A 318 64.61 23.50 -3.20
N LEU A 319 64.68 24.61 -2.46
CA LEU A 319 65.33 24.60 -1.17
C LEU A 319 64.48 23.67 -0.33
N ALA A 320 65.07 22.53 0.05
CA ALA A 320 64.52 21.62 1.04
C ALA A 320 63.92 22.48 2.16
N ALA A 321 62.75 22.06 2.68
CA ALA A 321 62.36 22.51 4.01
C ALA A 321 63.61 22.45 4.89
N PRO A 322 63.87 23.42 5.80
CA PRO A 322 64.92 23.20 6.79
C PRO A 322 64.74 21.77 7.30
N GLU A 323 65.80 20.96 7.35
CA GLU A 323 65.73 19.66 8.00
C GLU A 323 65.37 19.95 9.45
N ILE A 324 64.08 20.07 9.73
CA ILE A 324 63.57 20.13 11.06
C ILE A 324 63.60 18.68 11.47
N GLN A 325 64.69 18.27 12.11
CA GLN A 325 64.69 17.13 13.01
C GLN A 325 63.71 17.43 14.16
N VAL A 326 62.41 17.38 13.88
CA VAL A 326 61.42 17.06 14.90
C VAL A 326 61.49 15.55 14.99
N SER A 327 62.15 15.02 16.02
CA SER A 327 61.94 13.62 16.40
C SER A 327 60.45 13.45 16.67
N PRO A 328 59.70 12.64 15.89
CA PRO A 328 58.38 12.22 16.29
C PRO A 328 58.60 11.08 17.29
N ALA A 329 58.54 11.38 18.59
CA ALA A 329 58.25 10.36 19.58
C ALA A 329 56.75 10.02 19.44
N GLY A 330 56.44 9.10 18.53
CA GLY A 330 55.11 8.52 18.27
C GLY A 330 55.29 7.29 17.37
N PRO A 331 54.56 6.18 17.63
CA PRO A 331 54.97 4.84 17.22
C PRO A 331 55.05 4.64 15.71
N GLU A 332 56.12 3.96 15.31
CA GLU A 332 56.53 3.66 13.94
C GLU A 332 55.40 3.03 13.12
N ALA A 333 55.16 3.62 11.94
CA ALA A 333 54.31 3.07 10.90
C ALA A 333 54.95 1.79 10.32
N GLY A 334 54.21 0.69 10.45
CA GLY A 334 54.62 -0.63 9.99
C GLY A 334 54.84 -0.72 8.47
N ALA A 335 55.80 -1.54 8.11
CA ALA A 335 56.26 -1.82 6.76
C ALA A 335 55.24 -2.62 5.92
N ASP A 336 54.12 -2.02 5.54
CA ASP A 336 53.18 -2.52 4.53
C ASP A 336 52.49 -1.32 3.84
N GLY A 337 53.05 -0.82 2.73
CA GLY A 337 52.62 0.39 2.03
C GLY A 337 51.21 0.36 1.39
N ARG A 338 50.16 0.45 2.21
CA ARG A 338 48.81 0.89 1.79
C ARG A 338 48.36 2.03 2.71
N PRO A 339 48.03 3.24 2.22
CA PRO A 339 47.57 4.33 3.07
C PRO A 339 46.10 4.09 3.44
N ALA A 340 45.86 3.26 4.46
CA ALA A 340 44.56 3.15 5.12
C ALA A 340 44.57 4.09 6.34
N ASP A 341 43.56 4.97 6.42
CA ASP A 341 43.26 5.94 7.50
C ASP A 341 43.85 7.36 7.41
N SER A 342 44.10 7.92 6.21
CA SER A 342 44.18 9.39 6.10
C SER A 342 42.78 9.99 5.90
N MET A 343 42.48 11.11 6.58
CA MET A 343 41.21 11.84 6.43
C MET A 343 41.00 12.29 4.97
N TRP A 344 42.11 12.54 4.26
CA TRP A 344 42.14 12.80 2.83
C TRP A 344 41.53 11.69 1.97
N ALA A 345 41.77 10.41 2.28
CA ALA A 345 41.19 9.31 1.52
C ALA A 345 39.66 9.25 1.67
N ARG A 346 39.13 9.65 2.83
CA ARG A 346 37.68 9.75 3.05
C ARG A 346 37.07 10.90 2.28
N LEU A 347 37.69 12.08 2.31
CA LEU A 347 37.25 13.24 1.54
C LEU A 347 37.28 12.94 0.02
N ALA A 348 38.35 12.35 -0.49
CA ALA A 348 38.50 12.04 -1.91
C ALA A 348 37.45 11.05 -2.44
N ALA A 349 36.97 10.12 -1.60
CA ALA A 349 35.97 9.13 -1.98
C ALA A 349 34.53 9.67 -2.06
N LEU A 350 34.28 10.91 -1.62
CA LEU A 350 32.96 11.54 -1.60
C LEU A 350 32.69 12.35 -2.87
N SER A 351 31.41 12.61 -3.17
CA SER A 351 31.04 13.67 -4.09
C SER A 351 31.47 15.02 -3.52
N TYR A 352 31.68 16.05 -4.36
CA TYR A 352 32.04 17.37 -3.84
C TYR A 352 31.04 17.88 -2.78
N PRO A 353 29.71 17.89 -3.01
CA PRO A 353 28.75 18.32 -1.99
C PRO A 353 28.82 17.50 -0.69
N ASP A 354 29.01 16.18 -0.77
CA ASP A 354 29.11 15.34 0.42
C ASP A 354 30.44 15.55 1.16
N ALA A 355 31.54 15.85 0.46
CA ALA A 355 32.82 16.23 1.06
C ALA A 355 32.70 17.56 1.83
N VAL A 356 32.00 18.55 1.26
CA VAL A 356 31.67 19.80 1.94
C VAL A 356 30.80 19.56 3.17
N VAL A 357 29.73 18.77 3.04
CA VAL A 357 28.84 18.38 4.15
C VAL A 357 29.64 17.69 5.25
N TRP A 358 30.59 16.84 4.89
CA TRP A 358 31.48 16.17 5.81
C TRP A 358 32.37 17.16 6.58
N VAL A 359 32.95 18.16 5.92
CA VAL A 359 33.75 19.21 6.58
C VAL A 359 32.89 19.95 7.59
N VAL A 360 31.72 20.41 7.15
CA VAL A 360 30.79 21.19 7.99
C VAL A 360 30.23 20.36 9.15
N ALA A 361 29.99 19.05 8.96
CA ALA A 361 29.55 18.17 10.04
C ALA A 361 30.57 18.10 11.19
N HIS A 362 31.86 18.10 10.87
CA HIS A 362 32.93 18.09 11.87
C HIS A 362 33.07 19.45 12.58
N LEU A 363 32.90 20.56 11.84
CA LEU A 363 32.85 21.89 12.45
C LEU A 363 31.63 22.04 13.38
N ALA A 364 30.47 21.54 12.98
CA ALA A 364 29.27 21.51 13.82
C ALA A 364 29.47 20.68 15.10
N ALA A 365 30.24 19.58 15.03
CA ALA A 365 30.61 18.81 16.22
C ALA A 365 31.50 19.60 17.19
N GLY A 366 32.51 20.31 16.67
CA GLY A 366 33.34 21.22 17.48
C GLY A 366 32.52 22.33 18.11
N LEU A 367 31.65 22.96 17.34
CA LEU A 367 30.78 24.03 17.82
C LEU A 367 29.81 23.54 18.90
N ALA A 368 29.21 22.36 18.72
CA ALA A 368 28.35 21.73 19.73
C ALA A 368 29.09 21.50 21.05
N HIS A 369 30.36 21.04 20.97
CA HIS A 369 31.19 20.83 22.15
C HIS A 369 31.47 22.13 22.93
N ALA A 370 31.67 23.25 22.22
CA ALA A 370 31.83 24.56 22.83
C ALA A 370 30.52 25.09 23.43
N HIS A 371 29.42 24.98 22.70
CA HIS A 371 28.08 25.41 23.16
C HIS A 371 27.63 24.68 24.42
N ASP A 372 27.89 23.36 24.53
CA ASP A 372 27.60 22.57 25.73
C ASP A 372 28.32 23.09 26.99
N ARG A 373 29.41 23.85 26.82
CA ARG A 373 30.20 24.48 27.89
C ARG A 373 29.89 25.95 28.06
N GLY A 374 28.86 26.46 27.37
CA GLY A 374 28.45 27.86 27.43
C GLY A 374 29.35 28.82 26.64
N ILE A 375 30.22 28.30 25.76
CA ILE A 375 31.15 29.11 24.98
C ILE A 375 30.60 29.26 23.56
N LEU A 376 30.38 30.50 23.13
CA LEU A 376 29.92 30.85 21.77
C LEU A 376 31.10 31.33 20.93
N HIS A 377 31.07 31.10 19.62
CA HIS A 377 32.17 31.50 18.74
C HIS A 377 32.08 32.97 18.31
N ARG A 378 30.90 33.44 17.89
CA ARG A 378 30.54 34.84 17.52
C ARG A 378 31.26 35.48 16.31
N ASP A 379 32.47 35.03 15.98
CA ASP A 379 33.25 35.48 14.81
C ASP A 379 33.49 34.34 13.79
N LEU A 380 32.52 33.44 13.62
CA LEU A 380 32.71 32.28 12.75
C LEU A 380 32.74 32.71 11.27
N LYS A 381 33.87 32.45 10.60
CA LYS A 381 34.12 32.76 9.19
C LYS A 381 35.17 31.80 8.61
N PRO A 382 35.31 31.68 7.27
CA PRO A 382 36.25 30.75 6.65
C PRO A 382 37.72 30.94 7.06
N ALA A 383 38.13 32.15 7.44
CA ALA A 383 39.49 32.40 7.94
C ALA A 383 39.74 31.79 9.33
N ASN A 384 38.69 31.55 10.11
CA ASN A 384 38.75 30.93 11.44
C ASN A 384 38.49 29.41 11.38
N VAL A 385 38.63 28.80 10.20
CA VAL A 385 38.53 27.36 9.99
C VAL A 385 39.84 26.88 9.39
N LEU A 386 40.59 26.07 10.13
CA LEU A 386 41.81 25.41 9.68
C LEU A 386 41.46 24.05 9.06
N LEU A 387 42.08 23.73 7.93
CA LEU A 387 42.20 22.36 7.44
C LEU A 387 43.62 21.89 7.73
N THR A 388 43.77 20.94 8.65
CA THR A 388 45.09 20.45 9.04
C THR A 388 45.76 19.72 7.89
N ASP A 389 47.08 19.51 7.99
CA ASP A 389 47.84 18.78 6.99
C ASP A 389 47.39 17.32 6.81
N ASP A 390 46.72 16.76 7.82
CA ASP A 390 46.11 15.42 7.79
C ASP A 390 44.65 15.42 7.30
N GLY A 391 44.09 16.60 6.96
CA GLY A 391 42.73 16.76 6.41
C GLY A 391 41.63 16.89 7.46
N VAL A 392 41.96 17.24 8.70
CA VAL A 392 40.98 17.44 9.78
C VAL A 392 40.53 18.90 9.81
N PRO A 393 39.23 19.20 9.74
CA PRO A 393 38.73 20.56 9.91
C PRO A 393 38.69 20.95 11.39
N MET A 394 39.23 22.11 11.73
CA MET A 394 39.32 22.61 13.10
C MET A 394 38.91 24.08 13.18
N LEU A 395 38.15 24.44 14.21
CA LEU A 395 37.81 25.82 14.55
C LEU A 395 39.02 26.51 15.20
N LEU A 396 39.31 27.73 14.74
CA LEU A 396 40.32 28.65 15.24
C LEU A 396 39.63 29.85 15.91
N ASP A 397 40.37 30.57 16.76
CA ASP A 397 40.07 31.96 17.10
C ASP A 397 38.62 32.24 17.52
N PHE A 398 38.18 31.61 18.62
CA PHE A 398 37.03 32.09 19.38
C PHE A 398 37.34 33.52 19.80
N ASN A 399 36.59 34.50 19.31
CA ASN A 399 36.92 35.90 19.56
C ASN A 399 36.79 36.19 21.05
N ILE A 400 37.91 36.59 21.66
CA ILE A 400 37.98 37.01 23.05
C ILE A 400 37.78 38.54 23.06
N ALA A 401 36.91 39.03 23.96
CA ALA A 401 36.32 40.38 24.11
C ALA A 401 34.92 40.51 23.45
N GLU A 402 33.85 40.99 24.12
CA GLU A 402 33.69 41.92 25.26
C GLU A 402 32.40 41.53 26.02
N ASP A 403 32.34 41.55 27.36
CA ASP A 403 32.36 42.71 28.26
C ASP A 403 31.51 43.90 27.77
N THR A 404 30.22 43.83 28.06
CA THR A 404 29.20 44.86 27.82
C THR A 404 29.35 46.10 28.71
N LYS A 405 30.56 46.47 29.18
CA LYS A 405 30.73 47.50 30.22
C LYS A 405 31.85 48.55 30.08
N VAL A 406 32.61 48.66 28.98
CA VAL A 406 33.55 49.80 28.83
C VAL A 406 33.26 50.66 27.60
N ARG A 407 32.70 51.84 27.86
CA ARG A 407 32.34 52.90 26.91
C ARG A 407 33.58 53.52 26.22
N GLY A 408 33.61 53.54 24.88
CA GLY A 408 34.52 54.37 24.06
C GLY A 408 34.36 54.13 22.54
N PRO A 409 34.56 55.14 21.66
CA PRO A 409 34.10 55.08 20.27
C PRO A 409 35.06 54.28 19.38
N LEU A 410 34.85 52.97 19.27
CA LEU A 410 35.49 52.10 18.26
C LEU A 410 34.50 51.78 17.13
N ARG A 411 34.15 52.81 16.35
CA ARG A 411 33.64 52.65 14.98
C ARG A 411 34.86 52.64 14.03
N ARG A 412 35.24 51.47 13.51
CA ARG A 412 35.93 51.19 12.21
C ARG A 412 36.98 50.07 12.31
N VAL A 413 36.56 48.82 12.06
CA VAL A 413 37.16 47.92 11.06
C VAL A 413 36.00 47.14 10.43
N VAL A 414 35.32 47.78 9.48
CA VAL A 414 34.23 47.20 8.69
C VAL A 414 34.86 46.44 7.52
N GLY A 415 34.59 45.15 7.40
CA GLY A 415 34.87 44.43 6.15
C GLY A 415 34.86 42.90 6.21
N GLY A 416 35.33 42.28 7.30
CA GLY A 416 35.60 40.83 7.29
C GLY A 416 34.48 39.92 7.80
N THR A 417 33.83 40.30 8.91
CA THR A 417 32.94 39.39 9.67
C THR A 417 31.45 39.61 9.40
N LEU A 418 31.03 40.83 9.09
CA LEU A 418 29.62 41.19 8.87
C LEU A 418 28.89 40.26 7.88
N PRO A 419 29.50 39.77 6.78
CA PRO A 419 28.82 38.87 5.83
C PRO A 419 28.33 37.54 6.45
N TYR A 420 28.94 37.08 7.54
CA TYR A 420 28.61 35.80 8.17
C TYR A 420 27.66 35.94 9.37
N MET A 421 27.48 37.16 9.89
CA MET A 421 26.62 37.40 11.05
C MET A 421 25.15 37.11 10.75
N ALA A 422 24.45 36.58 11.75
CA ALA A 422 23.00 36.39 11.71
C ALA A 422 22.25 37.74 11.81
N PRO A 423 20.98 37.83 11.37
CA PRO A 423 20.17 39.05 11.47
C PRO A 423 20.13 39.64 12.88
N GLU A 424 19.87 38.79 13.89
CA GLU A 424 19.81 39.21 15.28
C GLU A 424 21.17 39.67 15.83
N GLN A 425 22.27 39.14 15.29
CA GLN A 425 23.62 39.55 15.65
C GLN A 425 23.98 40.92 15.03
N LEU A 426 23.52 41.19 13.81
CA LEU A 426 23.66 42.50 13.18
C LEU A 426 22.80 43.57 13.87
N GLU A 427 21.60 43.20 14.34
CA GLU A 427 20.74 44.08 15.13
C GLU A 427 21.36 44.43 16.49
N ALA A 428 21.89 43.41 17.19
CA ALA A 428 22.65 43.59 18.42
C ALA A 428 23.86 44.51 18.20
N TYR A 429 24.60 44.30 17.10
CA TYR A 429 25.73 45.16 16.72
C TYR A 429 25.31 46.60 16.42
N ALA A 430 24.16 46.82 15.77
CA ALA A 430 23.66 48.17 15.44
C ALA A 430 23.16 48.94 16.68
N ARG A 431 22.63 48.24 17.69
CA ARG A 431 22.05 48.84 18.90
C ARG A 431 23.01 48.92 20.08
N ASP A 432 24.21 48.33 19.97
CA ASP A 432 25.14 48.15 21.09
C ASP A 432 24.50 47.38 22.26
N GLU A 433 23.63 46.42 21.93
CA GLU A 433 22.89 45.57 22.88
C GLU A 433 23.53 44.17 22.92
N GLY A 434 23.83 43.66 24.11
CA GLY A 434 24.38 42.31 24.27
C GLY A 434 23.30 41.22 24.25
N GLY A 435 23.53 40.13 23.52
CA GLY A 435 22.80 38.87 23.70
C GLY A 435 22.43 38.12 22.42
N THR A 436 23.33 37.25 21.94
CA THR A 436 23.01 36.20 20.96
C THR A 436 23.32 34.82 21.56
N ASP A 437 22.58 33.79 21.12
CA ASP A 437 22.80 32.40 21.53
C ASP A 437 23.56 31.59 20.46
N GLY A 438 23.76 30.29 20.69
CA GLY A 438 24.47 29.41 19.76
C GLY A 438 23.85 29.28 18.37
N ARG A 439 22.60 29.71 18.15
CA ARG A 439 21.95 29.67 16.82
C ARG A 439 22.50 30.73 15.87
N ALA A 440 23.17 31.76 16.38
CA ALA A 440 23.92 32.71 15.56
C ALA A 440 25.14 32.02 14.92
N ASP A 441 25.85 31.16 15.65
CA ASP A 441 26.97 30.38 15.11
C ASP A 441 26.48 29.32 14.10
N VAL A 442 25.30 28.71 14.33
CA VAL A 442 24.65 27.80 13.36
C VAL A 442 24.35 28.53 12.04
N TYR A 443 23.88 29.78 12.11
CA TYR A 443 23.64 30.60 10.92
C TYR A 443 24.95 30.90 10.17
N ALA A 444 26.00 31.32 10.88
CA ALA A 444 27.31 31.59 10.29
C ALA A 444 27.89 30.33 9.61
N LEU A 445 27.75 29.15 10.25
CA LEU A 445 28.15 27.88 9.65
C LEU A 445 27.28 27.52 8.42
N GLY A 446 26.00 27.92 8.42
CA GLY A 446 25.11 27.84 7.25
C GLY A 446 25.57 28.70 6.08
N ILE A 447 26.09 29.91 6.34
CA ILE A 447 26.68 30.77 5.30
C ILE A 447 27.92 30.10 4.73
N ILE A 448 28.80 29.56 5.59
CA ILE A 448 30.00 28.81 5.15
C ILE A 448 29.61 27.60 4.30
N LEU A 449 28.61 26.81 4.74
CA LEU A 449 28.11 25.67 3.99
C LEU A 449 27.56 26.08 2.63
N PHE A 450 26.75 27.14 2.56
CA PHE A 450 26.26 27.67 1.29
C PHE A 450 27.42 28.08 0.39
N GLU A 451 28.34 28.90 0.90
CA GLU A 451 29.46 29.46 0.14
C GLU A 451 30.42 28.38 -0.38
N MET A 452 30.65 27.31 0.39
CA MET A 452 31.38 26.15 -0.11
C MET A 452 30.61 25.40 -1.20
N LEU A 453 29.30 25.22 -1.06
CA LEU A 453 28.50 24.48 -2.05
C LEU A 453 28.31 25.26 -3.36
N THR A 454 28.40 26.59 -3.35
CA THR A 454 28.10 27.43 -4.52
C THR A 454 29.28 28.28 -5.02
N GLY A 455 30.36 28.40 -4.24
CA GLY A 455 31.51 29.27 -4.53
C GLY A 455 31.25 30.76 -4.25
N SER A 456 30.01 31.13 -3.98
CA SER A 456 29.53 32.50 -3.80
C SER A 456 28.68 32.63 -2.53
N ARG A 457 28.66 33.81 -1.92
CA ARG A 457 27.83 34.05 -0.72
C ARG A 457 26.34 34.12 -1.10
N PRO A 458 25.43 33.75 -0.18
CA PRO A 458 23.99 33.81 -0.44
C PRO A 458 23.45 35.23 -0.55
N PHE A 459 24.14 36.22 0.04
CA PHE A 459 23.77 37.63 -0.01
C PHE A 459 24.95 38.42 -0.58
N ALA A 460 24.65 39.43 -1.42
CA ALA A 460 25.67 40.27 -2.03
C ALA A 460 26.38 41.17 -0.99
N ASP A 461 27.64 41.49 -1.25
CA ASP A 461 28.38 42.44 -0.41
C ASP A 461 27.85 43.86 -0.64
N VAL A 462 27.50 44.54 0.44
CA VAL A 462 26.98 45.92 0.42
C VAL A 462 28.12 46.88 0.72
N LEU A 463 28.32 47.89 -0.15
CA LEU A 463 29.34 48.93 0.00
C LEU A 463 28.66 50.25 0.41
N GLY A 464 29.18 50.92 1.43
CA GLY A 464 28.62 52.20 1.91
C GLY A 464 28.99 52.53 3.35
N GLU A 465 28.29 53.50 3.94
CA GLU A 465 28.45 53.84 5.35
C GLU A 465 28.02 52.66 6.26
N THR A 466 28.70 52.50 7.41
CA THR A 466 28.52 51.32 8.27
C THR A 466 27.06 51.08 8.69
N ASP A 467 26.33 52.13 9.03
CA ASP A 467 24.95 52.02 9.50
C ASP A 467 23.98 51.66 8.35
N THR A 468 24.23 52.17 7.14
CA THR A 468 23.42 51.82 5.95
C THR A 468 23.70 50.39 5.51
N VAL A 469 24.97 49.97 5.50
CA VAL A 469 25.39 48.60 5.20
C VAL A 469 24.74 47.60 6.14
N VAL A 470 24.79 47.83 7.46
CA VAL A 470 24.18 46.91 8.45
C VAL A 470 22.67 46.81 8.27
N ARG A 471 21.97 47.91 8.01
CA ARG A 471 20.52 47.90 7.78
C ARG A 471 20.13 47.11 6.53
N GLU A 472 20.80 47.34 5.40
CA GLU A 472 20.55 46.61 4.15
C GLU A 472 20.85 45.11 4.30
N MET A 473 21.91 44.78 5.05
CA MET A 473 22.27 43.41 5.38
C MET A 473 21.23 42.70 6.25
N ILE A 474 20.54 43.39 7.16
CA ILE A 474 19.43 42.83 7.94
C ILE A 474 18.22 42.59 7.05
N GLU A 475 17.86 43.56 6.21
CA GLU A 475 16.73 43.45 5.27
C GLU A 475 16.92 42.30 4.28
N ALA A 476 18.10 42.18 3.67
CA ALA A 476 18.42 41.11 2.73
C ALA A 476 18.26 39.72 3.36
N ARG A 477 18.74 39.53 4.59
CA ARG A 477 18.63 38.24 5.30
C ARG A 477 17.20 37.91 5.74
N ARG A 478 16.41 38.93 6.13
CA ARG A 478 14.98 38.75 6.46
C ARG A 478 14.14 38.40 5.23
N GLY A 479 14.58 38.79 4.03
CA GLY A 479 13.97 38.39 2.75
C GLY A 479 14.09 36.90 2.41
N GLY A 480 14.92 36.14 3.15
CA GLY A 480 15.16 34.72 2.95
C GLY A 480 16.35 34.42 2.05
N SER A 481 16.97 33.25 2.26
CA SER A 481 18.14 32.82 1.48
C SER A 481 17.75 32.33 0.08
N PRO A 482 18.59 32.57 -0.96
CA PRO A 482 18.45 31.91 -2.24
C PRO A 482 18.48 30.38 -2.11
N ARG A 483 17.84 29.68 -3.07
CA ARG A 483 17.88 28.21 -3.13
C ARG A 483 19.27 27.75 -3.57
N VAL A 484 19.95 26.99 -2.72
CA VAL A 484 21.28 26.43 -3.03
C VAL A 484 21.25 25.54 -4.27
N SER A 485 20.17 24.77 -4.48
CA SER A 485 20.00 23.89 -5.64
C SER A 485 19.86 24.64 -6.97
N ALA A 486 19.54 25.94 -6.94
CA ALA A 486 19.51 26.78 -8.14
C ALA A 486 20.92 27.22 -8.58
N HIS A 487 21.87 27.22 -7.65
CA HIS A 487 23.27 27.62 -7.89
C HIS A 487 24.17 26.40 -8.11
N ASN A 488 23.87 25.29 -7.44
CA ASN A 488 24.56 24.01 -7.63
C ASN A 488 23.55 22.85 -7.73
N PRO A 489 23.26 22.36 -8.97
CA PRO A 489 22.35 21.23 -9.19
C PRO A 489 22.82 19.90 -8.59
N MET A 490 24.10 19.78 -8.20
CA MET A 490 24.65 18.58 -7.57
C MET A 490 24.20 18.43 -6.11
N VAL A 491 23.66 19.49 -5.51
CA VAL A 491 23.20 19.47 -4.11
C VAL A 491 21.89 18.68 -4.00
N SER A 492 21.89 17.66 -3.14
CA SER A 492 20.70 16.85 -2.87
C SER A 492 19.58 17.68 -2.21
N PRO A 493 18.30 17.34 -2.45
CA PRO A 493 17.18 17.96 -1.74
C PRO A 493 17.34 17.96 -0.21
N ALA A 494 17.84 16.87 0.38
CA ALA A 494 18.13 16.81 1.81
C ALA A 494 19.16 17.88 2.25
N VAL A 495 20.29 18.01 1.55
CA VAL A 495 21.30 19.03 1.89
C VAL A 495 20.75 20.45 1.66
N ALA A 496 19.92 20.65 0.64
CA ALA A 496 19.24 21.92 0.42
C ALA A 496 18.32 22.30 1.58
N SER A 497 17.58 21.34 2.15
CA SER A 497 16.78 21.54 3.37
C SER A 497 17.64 21.89 4.59
N VAL A 498 18.81 21.26 4.73
CA VAL A 498 19.75 21.58 5.82
C VAL A 498 20.24 23.03 5.71
N VAL A 499 20.68 23.45 4.51
CA VAL A 499 21.12 24.83 4.25
C VAL A 499 20.00 25.84 4.52
N ALA A 500 18.80 25.58 4.02
CA ALA A 500 17.64 26.44 4.25
C ALA A 500 17.29 26.57 5.75
N LYS A 501 17.38 25.48 6.50
CA LYS A 501 17.14 25.50 7.95
C LYS A 501 18.22 26.27 8.71
N CYS A 502 19.51 26.17 8.34
CA CYS A 502 20.55 26.99 8.97
C CYS A 502 20.36 28.49 8.71
N LEU A 503 19.91 28.85 7.50
CA LEU A 503 19.77 30.23 7.04
C LEU A 503 18.37 30.83 7.24
N ALA A 504 17.52 30.20 8.07
CA ALA A 504 16.22 30.76 8.40
C ALA A 504 16.38 32.12 9.11
N ALA A 505 15.56 33.11 8.74
CA ALA A 505 15.66 34.45 9.30
C ALA A 505 15.38 34.46 10.82
N ASP A 506 14.31 33.80 11.25
CA ASP A 506 13.97 33.62 12.66
C ASP A 506 14.85 32.54 13.31
N PRO A 507 15.58 32.84 14.40
CA PRO A 507 16.32 31.84 15.16
C PRO A 507 15.48 30.64 15.64
N ALA A 508 14.16 30.78 15.80
CA ALA A 508 13.26 29.70 16.18
C ALA A 508 13.11 28.61 15.10
N ASP A 509 13.23 28.98 13.83
CA ASP A 509 13.09 28.05 12.70
C ASP A 509 14.38 27.30 12.37
N ARG A 510 15.51 27.78 12.90
CA ARG A 510 16.84 27.15 12.73
C ARG A 510 16.96 25.85 13.51
N TYR A 511 18.12 25.20 13.40
CA TYR A 511 18.47 24.13 14.34
C TYR A 511 18.56 24.69 15.76
N ALA A 512 17.98 23.97 16.71
CA ALA A 512 17.98 24.42 18.11
C ALA A 512 19.40 24.44 18.71
N SER A 513 20.29 23.57 18.21
CA SER A 513 21.69 23.49 18.60
C SER A 513 22.59 23.06 17.44
N ALA A 514 23.90 23.31 17.55
CA ALA A 514 24.89 22.78 16.61
C ALA A 514 24.95 21.24 16.59
N ARG A 515 24.53 20.59 17.69
CA ARG A 515 24.41 19.12 17.77
C ARG A 515 23.34 18.58 16.82
N ASP A 516 22.20 19.25 16.73
CA ASP A 516 21.09 18.83 15.84
C ASP A 516 21.50 18.96 14.37
N LEU A 517 22.25 20.02 14.02
CA LEU A 517 22.84 20.19 12.70
C LEU A 517 23.85 19.07 12.39
N HIS A 518 24.75 18.78 13.33
CA HIS A 518 25.71 17.68 13.19
C HIS A 518 25.01 16.32 12.97
N GLU A 519 23.93 16.04 13.70
CA GLU A 519 23.16 14.80 13.54
C GLU A 519 22.56 14.70 12.14
N ASP A 520 21.91 15.75 11.62
CA ASP A 520 21.30 15.70 10.28
C ASP A 520 22.34 15.58 9.16
N LEU A 521 23.46 16.29 9.23
CA LEU A 521 24.56 16.16 8.27
C LEU A 521 25.15 14.73 8.29
N THR A 522 25.35 14.16 9.47
CA THR A 522 25.88 12.80 9.63
C THR A 522 24.89 11.75 9.13
N ARG A 523 23.58 11.94 9.38
CA ARG A 523 22.52 11.06 8.85
C ARG A 523 22.49 11.10 7.34
N HIS A 524 22.62 12.28 6.73
CA HIS A 524 22.71 12.40 5.27
C HIS A 524 23.89 11.61 4.70
N LEU A 525 25.09 11.77 5.27
CA LEU A 525 26.30 11.03 4.86
C LEU A 525 26.17 9.51 5.05
N ALA A 526 25.32 9.06 5.99
CA ALA A 526 25.05 7.66 6.26
C ALA A 526 23.85 7.07 5.48
N ASP A 527 23.32 7.80 4.46
CA ASP A 527 22.12 7.40 3.72
C ASP A 527 20.87 7.18 4.62
N LEU A 528 20.77 7.93 5.71
CA LEU A 528 19.63 7.96 6.62
C LEU A 528 18.73 9.18 6.33
N PRO A 529 17.42 9.09 6.61
CA PRO A 529 16.54 10.25 6.53
C PRO A 529 16.93 11.28 7.59
N LEU A 530 16.78 12.56 7.23
CA LEU A 530 16.96 13.68 8.16
C LEU A 530 15.95 13.59 9.32
N LYS A 531 16.31 14.16 10.46
CA LYS A 531 15.54 14.13 11.70
C LYS A 531 14.98 15.50 12.07
N HIS A 532 15.73 16.58 11.85
CA HIS A 532 15.37 17.93 12.29
C HIS A 532 14.97 18.85 11.13
N ALA A 533 15.59 18.69 9.96
CA ALA A 533 15.19 19.32 8.71
C ALA A 533 14.19 18.45 7.92
N PRO A 534 13.30 19.06 7.12
CA PRO A 534 12.34 18.33 6.30
C PRO A 534 13.03 17.55 5.16
N ASP A 535 12.64 16.29 4.99
CA ASP A 535 13.09 15.41 3.90
C ASP A 535 11.95 15.19 2.88
N ASP A 536 11.77 16.19 2.01
CA ASP A 536 10.58 16.30 1.14
C ASP A 536 10.64 15.41 -0.12
N SER A 537 11.77 14.74 -0.38
CA SER A 537 11.97 13.95 -1.61
C SER A 537 11.76 12.45 -1.37
N ALA A 538 10.56 11.95 -1.68
CA ALA A 538 10.27 10.51 -1.64
C ALA A 538 11.20 9.67 -2.53
N ARG A 539 11.64 10.24 -3.66
CA ARG A 539 12.61 9.60 -4.58
C ARG A 539 13.97 9.45 -3.93
N GLU A 540 14.44 10.48 -3.22
CA GLU A 540 15.72 10.42 -2.51
C GLU A 540 15.68 9.41 -1.36
N ARG A 541 14.61 9.41 -0.57
CA ARG A 541 14.39 8.44 0.52
C ARG A 541 14.40 7.00 0.01
N PHE A 542 13.77 6.73 -1.13
CA PHE A 542 13.81 5.41 -1.77
C PHE A 542 15.21 5.06 -2.27
N GLY A 543 15.94 6.03 -2.85
CA GLY A 543 17.34 5.87 -3.25
C GLY A 543 18.25 5.49 -2.06
N LYS A 544 18.14 6.23 -0.96
CA LYS A 544 18.82 5.96 0.33
C LYS A 544 18.48 4.57 0.87
N TRP A 545 17.19 4.19 0.87
CA TRP A 545 16.76 2.84 1.29
C TRP A 545 17.34 1.72 0.41
N ARG A 546 17.35 1.93 -0.92
CA ARG A 546 17.89 0.96 -1.88
C ARG A 546 19.39 0.72 -1.66
N ARG A 547 20.17 1.79 -1.43
CA ARG A 547 21.61 1.70 -1.11
C ARG A 547 21.86 0.91 0.18
N ARG A 548 20.98 1.06 1.19
CA ARG A 548 21.07 0.31 2.46
C ARG A 548 20.62 -1.16 2.35
N HIS A 549 19.72 -1.49 1.43
CA HIS A 549 19.15 -2.84 1.31
C HIS A 549 19.30 -3.42 -0.11
N PRO A 550 20.53 -3.59 -0.64
CA PRO A 550 20.75 -4.04 -2.02
C PRO A 550 20.20 -5.44 -2.31
N ARG A 551 20.13 -6.32 -1.30
CA ARG A 551 19.59 -7.69 -1.42
C ARG A 551 18.05 -7.73 -1.56
N LEU A 552 17.35 -6.83 -0.86
CA LEU A 552 15.89 -6.74 -0.90
C LEU A 552 15.38 -6.02 -2.15
N ALA A 553 16.19 -5.11 -2.70
CA ALA A 553 15.92 -4.45 -3.98
C ALA A 553 16.39 -5.26 -5.21
N SER A 554 16.87 -6.49 -5.02
CA SER A 554 17.29 -7.33 -6.14
C SER A 554 16.08 -7.78 -6.96
N ALA A 555 16.26 -7.86 -8.28
CA ALA A 555 15.24 -8.36 -9.20
C ALA A 555 14.72 -9.76 -8.80
N THR A 556 15.59 -10.56 -8.17
CA THR A 556 15.26 -11.90 -7.67
C THR A 556 14.27 -11.86 -6.51
N SER A 557 14.47 -10.98 -5.53
CA SER A 557 13.55 -10.83 -4.38
C SER A 557 12.17 -10.34 -4.81
N VAL A 558 12.13 -9.37 -5.74
CA VAL A 558 10.88 -8.87 -6.34
C VAL A 558 10.18 -9.95 -7.17
N GLY A 559 10.95 -10.72 -7.95
CA GLY A 559 10.43 -11.83 -8.75
C GLY A 559 9.82 -12.95 -7.89
N VAL A 560 10.47 -13.30 -6.78
CA VAL A 560 9.94 -14.30 -5.83
C VAL A 560 8.62 -13.83 -5.20
N LEU A 561 8.54 -12.56 -4.79
CA LEU A 561 7.31 -12.02 -4.22
C LEU A 561 6.17 -12.01 -5.25
N ALA A 562 6.46 -11.62 -6.49
CA ALA A 562 5.48 -11.67 -7.58
C ALA A 562 4.99 -13.10 -7.84
N LEU A 563 5.88 -14.08 -7.79
CA LEU A 563 5.54 -15.50 -7.95
C LEU A 563 4.64 -16.00 -6.81
N ILE A 564 4.93 -15.63 -5.57
CA ILE A 564 4.09 -15.97 -4.40
C ILE A 564 2.69 -15.38 -4.56
N VAL A 565 2.59 -14.10 -4.97
CA VAL A 565 1.30 -13.45 -5.21
C VAL A 565 0.53 -14.16 -6.31
N LEU A 566 1.17 -14.46 -7.45
CA LEU A 566 0.56 -15.19 -8.57
C LEU A 566 0.08 -16.59 -8.16
N ALA A 567 0.89 -17.32 -7.37
CA ALA A 567 0.51 -18.63 -6.85
C ALA A 567 -0.69 -18.54 -5.90
N ALA A 568 -0.72 -17.52 -5.04
CA ALA A 568 -1.84 -17.28 -4.13
C ALA A 568 -3.14 -16.90 -4.87
N THR A 569 -3.07 -16.05 -5.90
CA THR A 569 -4.26 -15.73 -6.73
C THR A 569 -4.74 -16.93 -7.53
N ALA A 570 -3.83 -17.70 -8.13
CA ALA A 570 -4.18 -18.92 -8.84
C ALA A 570 -4.83 -19.96 -7.91
N GLY A 571 -4.25 -20.17 -6.72
CA GLY A 571 -4.81 -21.03 -5.68
C GLY A 571 -6.19 -20.56 -5.20
N GLY A 572 -6.35 -19.25 -4.96
CA GLY A 572 -7.64 -18.66 -4.61
C GLY A 572 -8.70 -18.85 -5.69
N ALA A 573 -8.36 -18.61 -6.96
CA ALA A 573 -9.26 -18.81 -8.09
C ALA A 573 -9.69 -20.28 -8.25
N PHE A 574 -8.77 -21.21 -8.02
CA PHE A 574 -9.06 -22.65 -8.04
C PHE A 574 -10.09 -23.03 -6.97
N VAL A 575 -9.90 -22.58 -5.72
CA VAL A 575 -10.82 -22.85 -4.60
C VAL A 575 -12.20 -22.25 -4.85
N VAL A 576 -12.28 -21.01 -5.36
CA VAL A 576 -13.56 -20.38 -5.70
C VAL A 576 -14.28 -21.17 -6.78
N ARG A 577 -13.58 -21.58 -7.84
CA ARG A 577 -14.16 -22.36 -8.94
C ARG A 577 -14.70 -23.71 -8.46
N GLU A 578 -13.99 -24.36 -7.54
CA GLU A 578 -14.41 -25.64 -6.97
C GLU A 578 -15.65 -25.49 -6.07
N ARG A 579 -15.70 -24.42 -5.25
CA ARG A 579 -16.89 -24.10 -4.45
C ARG A 579 -18.10 -23.74 -5.31
N SER A 580 -17.91 -22.99 -6.40
CA SER A 580 -19.01 -22.67 -7.32
C SER A 580 -19.62 -23.91 -7.95
N ARG A 581 -18.80 -24.91 -8.32
CA ARG A 581 -19.29 -26.20 -8.86
C ARG A 581 -20.09 -27.00 -7.85
N ALA A 582 -19.65 -27.04 -6.59
CA ALA A 582 -20.40 -27.68 -5.51
C ALA A 582 -21.74 -26.97 -5.24
N PHE A 583 -21.78 -25.64 -5.38
CA PHE A 583 -22.99 -24.85 -5.24
C PHE A 583 -23.99 -25.07 -6.40
N GLU A 584 -23.51 -25.08 -7.65
CA GLU A 584 -24.32 -25.44 -8.83
C GLU A 584 -24.97 -26.81 -8.67
N ALA A 585 -24.21 -27.80 -8.17
CA ALA A 585 -24.72 -29.14 -7.92
C ALA A 585 -25.84 -29.19 -6.86
N ARG A 586 -25.75 -28.36 -5.80
CA ARG A 586 -26.79 -28.27 -4.76
C ARG A 586 -28.05 -27.58 -5.23
N ILE A 587 -27.95 -26.57 -6.10
CA ILE A 587 -29.12 -25.93 -6.71
C ILE A 587 -29.85 -26.94 -7.59
N ALA A 588 -29.11 -27.66 -8.44
CA ALA A 588 -29.70 -28.70 -9.27
C ALA A 588 -30.45 -29.75 -8.43
N LEU A 589 -29.89 -30.17 -7.28
CA LEU A 589 -30.51 -31.10 -6.33
C LEU A 589 -31.85 -30.56 -5.80
N ALA A 590 -31.87 -29.30 -5.37
CA ALA A 590 -33.09 -28.66 -4.89
C ALA A 590 -34.18 -28.56 -5.97
N ASP A 591 -33.82 -28.27 -7.22
CA ASP A 591 -34.77 -28.21 -8.33
C ASP A 591 -35.32 -29.61 -8.69
N SER A 592 -34.49 -30.66 -8.58
CA SER A 592 -34.96 -32.04 -8.81
C SER A 592 -36.04 -32.47 -7.82
N ALA A 593 -35.92 -32.11 -6.54
CA ALA A 593 -36.95 -32.38 -5.54
C ALA A 593 -38.28 -31.65 -5.85
N ARG A 594 -38.22 -30.43 -6.41
CA ARG A 594 -39.42 -29.71 -6.86
C ARG A 594 -40.07 -30.40 -8.05
N ASP A 595 -39.28 -30.80 -9.03
CA ASP A 595 -39.77 -31.51 -10.22
C ASP A 595 -40.42 -32.83 -9.85
N ARG A 596 -39.79 -33.61 -8.96
CA ARG A 596 -40.34 -34.88 -8.45
C ARG A 596 -41.72 -34.69 -7.81
N THR A 597 -41.91 -33.60 -7.07
CA THR A 597 -43.21 -33.28 -6.45
C THR A 597 -44.25 -32.93 -7.52
N ALA A 598 -43.89 -32.13 -8.52
CA ALA A 598 -44.78 -31.80 -9.64
C ALA A 598 -45.12 -33.04 -10.48
N LEU A 599 -44.15 -33.94 -10.67
CA LEU A 599 -44.30 -35.22 -11.35
C LEU A 599 -45.29 -36.13 -10.63
N GLN A 600 -45.13 -36.27 -9.32
CA GLN A 600 -46.06 -37.04 -8.51
C GLN A 600 -47.48 -36.48 -8.58
N ALA A 601 -47.64 -35.15 -8.58
CA ALA A 601 -48.93 -34.50 -8.76
C ALA A 601 -49.63 -34.88 -10.06
N LEU A 602 -48.87 -34.92 -11.17
CA LEU A 602 -49.39 -35.30 -12.48
C LEU A 602 -49.78 -36.78 -12.52
N LEU A 603 -49.00 -37.64 -11.87
CA LEU A 603 -49.31 -39.07 -11.77
C LEU A 603 -50.49 -39.36 -10.83
N ASP A 604 -50.74 -38.50 -9.86
CA ASP A 604 -51.83 -38.62 -8.90
C ASP A 604 -53.07 -37.82 -9.30
N ASP A 605 -53.05 -37.20 -10.50
CA ASP A 605 -54.21 -36.54 -11.08
C ASP A 605 -55.39 -37.51 -11.18
N ARG A 606 -56.59 -37.03 -10.84
CA ARG A 606 -57.81 -37.86 -10.80
C ARG A 606 -58.28 -38.25 -12.21
N ASN A 607 -57.92 -37.44 -13.21
CA ASN A 607 -58.26 -37.65 -14.61
C ASN A 607 -57.03 -38.11 -15.40
N GLN A 608 -56.35 -39.18 -14.96
CA GLN A 608 -55.17 -39.73 -15.64
C GLN A 608 -55.47 -40.02 -17.12
N THR A 609 -55.10 -39.11 -18.01
CA THR A 609 -55.17 -39.30 -19.46
C THR A 609 -53.87 -39.92 -19.97
N ARG A 610 -53.94 -40.58 -21.12
CA ARG A 610 -52.77 -41.07 -21.85
C ARG A 610 -51.70 -39.97 -22.01
N GLU A 611 -52.13 -38.78 -22.39
CA GLU A 611 -51.27 -37.61 -22.60
C GLU A 611 -50.64 -37.07 -21.30
N SER A 612 -51.41 -37.00 -20.20
CA SER A 612 -50.89 -36.57 -18.90
C SER A 612 -49.79 -37.50 -18.37
N LEU A 613 -49.94 -38.81 -18.59
CA LEU A 613 -48.95 -39.82 -18.22
C LEU A 613 -47.69 -39.72 -19.09
N ASP A 614 -47.84 -39.57 -20.41
CA ASP A 614 -46.72 -39.38 -21.33
C ASP A 614 -45.94 -38.09 -20.99
N ARG A 615 -46.65 -36.99 -20.68
CA ARG A 615 -46.03 -35.73 -20.22
C ARG A 615 -45.30 -35.89 -18.88
N GLY A 616 -45.87 -36.66 -17.94
CA GLY A 616 -45.20 -37.00 -16.68
C GLY A 616 -43.91 -37.78 -16.91
N ILE A 617 -43.92 -38.78 -17.80
CA ILE A 617 -42.72 -39.56 -18.16
C ILE A 617 -41.64 -38.66 -18.78
N GLU A 618 -42.00 -37.76 -19.69
CA GLU A 618 -41.03 -36.85 -20.32
C GLU A 618 -40.42 -35.85 -19.34
N LEU A 619 -41.21 -35.37 -18.38
CA LEU A 619 -40.68 -34.54 -17.29
C LEU A 619 -39.70 -35.32 -16.40
N CYS A 620 -39.95 -36.60 -16.12
CA CYS A 620 -39.01 -37.46 -15.39
C CYS A 620 -37.70 -37.64 -16.18
N ARG A 621 -37.80 -37.90 -17.49
CA ARG A 621 -36.63 -38.01 -18.39
C ARG A 621 -35.82 -36.72 -18.38
N ALA A 622 -36.48 -35.57 -18.51
CA ALA A 622 -35.82 -34.27 -18.49
C ALA A 622 -35.12 -34.00 -17.15
N SER A 623 -35.69 -34.44 -16.02
CA SER A 623 -35.05 -34.32 -14.70
C SER A 623 -33.79 -35.17 -14.60
N LEU A 624 -33.84 -36.44 -15.02
CA LEU A 624 -32.70 -37.37 -15.02
C LEU A 624 -31.59 -36.93 -15.99
N ALA A 625 -31.95 -36.38 -17.15
CA ALA A 625 -31.00 -35.91 -18.17
C ALA A 625 -30.11 -34.77 -17.65
N ARG A 626 -30.58 -33.93 -16.72
CA ARG A 626 -29.74 -32.88 -16.10
C ARG A 626 -28.54 -33.45 -15.35
N TYR A 627 -28.67 -34.68 -14.87
CA TYR A 627 -27.63 -35.42 -14.16
C TYR A 627 -26.85 -36.38 -15.04
N GLU A 628 -27.09 -36.35 -16.36
CA GLU A 628 -26.51 -37.27 -17.34
C GLU A 628 -26.91 -38.74 -17.06
N ILE A 629 -28.06 -38.95 -16.41
CA ILE A 629 -28.60 -40.28 -16.14
C ILE A 629 -29.49 -40.72 -17.31
N SER A 630 -29.09 -41.79 -17.99
CA SER A 630 -29.85 -42.37 -19.11
C SER A 630 -31.03 -43.20 -18.63
N THR A 631 -32.18 -43.03 -19.29
CA THR A 631 -33.39 -43.85 -19.09
C THR A 631 -33.44 -45.09 -19.97
N ASP A 632 -32.50 -45.22 -20.91
CA ASP A 632 -32.42 -46.31 -21.87
C ASP A 632 -31.43 -47.39 -21.42
N ALA A 633 -30.71 -47.16 -20.33
CA ALA A 633 -29.82 -48.13 -19.73
C ALA A 633 -30.59 -49.38 -19.23
N GLU A 634 -30.04 -50.56 -19.43
CA GLU A 634 -30.60 -51.80 -18.89
C GLU A 634 -30.32 -51.96 -17.39
N ASN A 635 -29.18 -51.45 -16.92
CA ASN A 635 -28.71 -51.51 -15.54
C ASN A 635 -28.14 -50.16 -15.11
N VAL A 636 -28.02 -49.94 -13.79
CA VAL A 636 -27.36 -48.76 -13.25
C VAL A 636 -25.89 -48.73 -13.67
N PRO A 637 -25.42 -47.69 -14.39
CA PRO A 637 -24.02 -47.59 -14.79
C PRO A 637 -23.08 -47.61 -13.59
N ALA A 638 -21.92 -48.26 -13.70
CA ALA A 638 -20.94 -48.33 -12.61
C ALA A 638 -20.36 -46.94 -12.25
N ASP A 639 -20.44 -46.00 -13.18
CA ASP A 639 -19.92 -44.64 -13.11
C ASP A 639 -21.02 -43.57 -13.02
N TRP A 640 -22.24 -43.95 -12.59
CA TRP A 640 -23.37 -43.04 -12.44
C TRP A 640 -23.05 -41.80 -11.58
N ASP A 641 -22.08 -41.89 -10.67
CA ASP A 641 -21.67 -40.82 -9.76
C ASP A 641 -20.55 -39.90 -10.31
N ARG A 642 -20.03 -40.19 -11.50
CA ARG A 642 -18.93 -39.44 -12.13
C ARG A 642 -19.39 -38.23 -12.95
N SER A 643 -20.70 -38.03 -13.08
CA SER A 643 -21.25 -36.92 -13.87
C SER A 643 -20.77 -35.57 -13.33
N ARG A 644 -20.80 -34.55 -14.20
CA ARG A 644 -20.25 -33.22 -13.89
C ARG A 644 -20.83 -32.63 -12.60
N LEU A 645 -22.11 -32.88 -12.31
CA LEU A 645 -22.80 -32.35 -11.13
C LEU A 645 -22.64 -33.27 -9.91
N ILE A 646 -22.66 -34.59 -10.10
CA ILE A 646 -22.70 -35.54 -8.99
C ILE A 646 -21.34 -35.67 -8.28
N ARG A 647 -20.22 -35.63 -9.01
CA ARG A 647 -18.88 -35.85 -8.43
C ARG A 647 -18.45 -34.81 -7.38
N TYR A 648 -19.06 -33.63 -7.41
CA TYR A 648 -18.77 -32.54 -6.46
C TYR A 648 -19.68 -32.56 -5.23
N LEU A 649 -20.66 -33.47 -5.19
CA LEU A 649 -21.54 -33.62 -4.06
C LEU A 649 -20.84 -34.43 -2.94
N PRO A 650 -21.04 -34.04 -1.66
CA PRO A 650 -20.71 -34.86 -0.50
C PRO A 650 -21.25 -36.30 -0.64
N ALA A 651 -20.60 -37.26 0.03
CA ALA A 651 -21.01 -38.66 -0.03
C ALA A 651 -22.48 -38.88 0.41
N GLU A 652 -22.94 -38.12 1.41
CA GLU A 652 -24.33 -38.13 1.89
C GLU A 652 -25.31 -37.63 0.81
N ASP A 653 -25.02 -36.47 0.21
CA ASP A 653 -25.83 -35.91 -0.89
C ASP A 653 -25.87 -36.84 -2.10
N ARG A 654 -24.77 -37.53 -2.42
CA ARG A 654 -24.74 -38.56 -3.48
C ARG A 654 -25.62 -39.75 -3.12
N SER A 655 -25.62 -40.20 -1.87
CA SER A 655 -26.49 -41.28 -1.40
C SER A 655 -27.97 -40.90 -1.51
N ASN A 656 -28.32 -39.68 -1.08
CA ASN A 656 -29.68 -39.16 -1.17
C ASN A 656 -30.15 -39.04 -2.62
N LEU A 657 -29.29 -38.51 -3.51
CA LEU A 657 -29.60 -38.38 -4.94
C LEU A 657 -29.75 -39.76 -5.62
N ARG A 658 -28.97 -40.76 -5.20
CA ARG A 658 -29.14 -42.14 -5.64
C ARG A 658 -30.55 -42.67 -5.33
N ASP A 659 -31.02 -42.42 -4.10
CA ASP A 659 -32.36 -42.79 -3.69
C ASP A 659 -33.44 -42.02 -4.45
N GLU A 660 -33.23 -40.73 -4.73
CA GLU A 660 -34.15 -39.95 -5.55
C GLU A 660 -34.26 -40.49 -6.98
N PHE A 661 -33.14 -40.86 -7.62
CA PHE A 661 -33.18 -41.50 -8.94
C PHE A 661 -33.99 -42.80 -8.90
N GLY A 662 -33.80 -43.62 -7.86
CA GLY A 662 -34.60 -44.83 -7.68
C GLY A 662 -36.10 -44.53 -7.56
N GLU A 663 -36.49 -43.45 -6.88
CA GLU A 663 -37.89 -43.04 -6.76
C GLU A 663 -38.46 -42.52 -8.09
N VAL A 664 -37.69 -41.72 -8.83
CA VAL A 664 -38.10 -41.24 -10.17
C VAL A 664 -38.32 -42.41 -11.12
N PHE A 665 -37.40 -43.38 -11.17
CA PHE A 665 -37.58 -44.59 -11.98
C PHE A 665 -38.77 -45.43 -11.53
N TYR A 666 -39.05 -45.52 -10.22
CA TYR A 666 -40.25 -46.18 -9.70
C TYR A 666 -41.55 -45.48 -10.18
N LEU A 667 -41.58 -44.15 -10.16
CA LEU A 667 -42.72 -43.36 -10.66
C LEU A 667 -42.89 -43.51 -12.17
N MET A 668 -41.79 -43.50 -12.94
CA MET A 668 -41.82 -43.75 -14.38
C MET A 668 -42.35 -45.15 -14.71
N ALA A 669 -41.88 -46.18 -14.00
CA ALA A 669 -42.35 -47.55 -14.18
C ALA A 669 -43.86 -47.67 -13.91
N LYS A 670 -44.36 -46.99 -12.87
CA LYS A 670 -45.79 -46.93 -12.55
C LYS A 670 -46.58 -46.27 -13.67
N ALA A 671 -46.11 -45.12 -14.15
CA ALA A 671 -46.74 -44.36 -15.23
C ALA A 671 -46.83 -45.19 -16.51
N ALA A 672 -45.75 -45.87 -16.89
CA ALA A 672 -45.70 -46.75 -18.06
C ALA A 672 -46.64 -47.97 -17.90
N GLY A 673 -46.67 -48.60 -16.73
CA GLY A 673 -47.61 -49.68 -16.43
C GLY A 673 -49.07 -49.23 -16.57
N ARG A 674 -49.41 -48.05 -16.02
CA ARG A 674 -50.74 -47.46 -16.16
C ARG A 674 -51.07 -47.10 -17.61
N ARG A 675 -50.09 -46.59 -18.36
CA ARG A 675 -50.23 -46.28 -19.79
C ARG A 675 -50.50 -47.54 -20.62
N ALA A 676 -49.92 -48.68 -20.23
CA ALA A 676 -50.17 -49.99 -20.85
C ALA A 676 -51.59 -50.51 -20.57
N GLU A 677 -52.13 -50.26 -19.37
CA GLU A 677 -53.53 -50.60 -19.03
C GLU A 677 -54.54 -49.78 -19.83
N LEU A 678 -54.21 -48.51 -20.11
CA LEU A 678 -55.09 -47.58 -20.82
C LEU A 678 -55.05 -47.72 -22.34
N THR A 679 -54.04 -48.40 -22.93
CA THR A 679 -53.98 -48.63 -24.37
C THR A 679 -54.67 -49.93 -24.78
N THR A 680 -55.28 -49.91 -25.97
CA THR A 680 -55.95 -51.05 -26.59
C THR A 680 -55.10 -51.68 -27.70
N ASP A 681 -53.98 -51.06 -28.08
CA ASP A 681 -53.05 -51.60 -29.07
C ASP A 681 -52.04 -52.54 -28.38
N ASP A 682 -51.98 -53.79 -28.84
CA ASP A 682 -51.16 -54.83 -28.21
C ASP A 682 -49.65 -54.54 -28.38
N GLY A 683 -49.25 -53.91 -29.48
CA GLY A 683 -47.87 -53.52 -29.74
C GLY A 683 -47.40 -52.41 -28.80
N GLU A 684 -48.16 -51.32 -28.71
CA GLU A 684 -47.92 -50.23 -27.75
C GLU A 684 -47.96 -50.75 -26.31
N ARG A 685 -48.93 -51.61 -25.98
CA ARG A 685 -49.04 -52.23 -24.65
C ARG A 685 -47.78 -53.00 -24.28
N ALA A 686 -47.27 -53.85 -25.18
CA ALA A 686 -46.06 -54.61 -24.95
C ALA A 686 -44.82 -53.71 -24.78
N ALA A 687 -44.69 -52.66 -25.60
CA ALA A 687 -43.60 -51.68 -25.49
C ALA A 687 -43.61 -50.94 -24.14
N ARG A 688 -44.79 -50.46 -23.71
CA ARG A 688 -44.91 -49.76 -22.41
C ARG A 688 -44.66 -50.67 -21.21
N LEU A 689 -45.04 -51.95 -21.28
CA LEU A 689 -44.69 -52.93 -20.24
C LEU A 689 -43.19 -53.25 -20.21
N ALA A 690 -42.52 -53.28 -21.37
CA ALA A 690 -41.07 -53.44 -21.44
C ALA A 690 -40.34 -52.24 -20.81
N ASP A 691 -40.79 -51.03 -21.10
CA ASP A 691 -40.29 -49.80 -20.47
C ASP A 691 -40.52 -49.80 -18.95
N ALA A 692 -41.73 -50.17 -18.52
CA ALA A 692 -42.06 -50.27 -17.11
C ALA A 692 -41.19 -51.29 -16.37
N GLY A 693 -40.95 -52.46 -16.98
CA GLY A 693 -40.08 -53.49 -16.43
C GLY A 693 -38.62 -53.04 -16.30
N ARG A 694 -38.10 -52.35 -17.31
CA ARG A 694 -36.74 -51.79 -17.31
C ARG A 694 -36.57 -50.72 -16.24
N TRP A 695 -37.49 -49.75 -16.17
CA TRP A 695 -37.44 -48.68 -15.16
C TRP A 695 -37.66 -49.22 -13.75
N ASN A 696 -38.48 -50.25 -13.55
CA ASN A 696 -38.56 -50.93 -12.25
C ASN A 696 -37.22 -51.61 -11.87
N GLY A 697 -36.51 -52.20 -12.84
CA GLY A 697 -35.16 -52.74 -12.66
C GLY A 697 -34.14 -51.67 -12.27
N LEU A 698 -34.15 -50.51 -12.94
CA LEU A 698 -33.31 -49.36 -12.58
C LEU A 698 -33.66 -48.82 -11.18
N ALA A 699 -34.95 -48.74 -10.84
CA ALA A 699 -35.39 -48.34 -9.51
C ALA A 699 -34.83 -49.27 -8.42
N ALA A 700 -34.76 -50.58 -8.69
CA ALA A 700 -34.14 -51.55 -7.80
C ALA A 700 -32.61 -51.35 -7.69
N GLY A 701 -31.91 -51.13 -8.81
CA GLY A 701 -30.46 -50.92 -8.81
C GLY A 701 -29.99 -49.62 -8.12
N TYR A 702 -30.82 -48.57 -8.17
CA TYR A 702 -30.56 -47.32 -7.46
C TYR A 702 -30.93 -47.38 -5.96
N GLY A 703 -31.64 -48.42 -5.50
CA GLY A 703 -32.00 -48.63 -4.08
C GLY A 703 -30.85 -49.01 -3.12
N ALA A 704 -29.60 -48.67 -3.45
CA ALA A 704 -28.39 -48.93 -2.66
C ALA A 704 -28.34 -50.36 -2.06
N ASP A 705 -28.18 -50.50 -0.74
CA ASP A 705 -28.00 -51.79 -0.06
C ASP A 705 -29.31 -52.57 0.13
N ARG A 706 -30.48 -51.95 -0.12
CA ARG A 706 -31.79 -52.60 0.04
C ARG A 706 -32.82 -52.10 -0.96
N ILE A 707 -33.29 -53.02 -1.80
CA ILE A 707 -34.42 -52.78 -2.71
C ILE A 707 -35.71 -52.55 -1.89
N PRO A 708 -36.40 -51.41 -2.03
CA PRO A 708 -37.63 -51.14 -1.28
C PRO A 708 -38.74 -52.16 -1.58
N ARG A 709 -39.52 -52.53 -0.56
CA ARG A 709 -40.66 -53.47 -0.69
C ARG A 709 -41.63 -53.04 -1.80
N ALA A 710 -41.89 -51.74 -1.94
CA ALA A 710 -42.76 -51.18 -2.96
C ALA A 710 -42.27 -51.44 -4.39
N VAL A 711 -40.96 -51.39 -4.62
CA VAL A 711 -40.36 -51.67 -5.95
C VAL A 711 -40.58 -53.14 -6.32
N ARG A 712 -40.42 -54.07 -5.36
CA ARG A 712 -40.73 -55.50 -5.56
C ARG A 712 -42.23 -55.76 -5.75
N ALA A 713 -43.08 -55.07 -5.00
CA ALA A 713 -44.53 -55.17 -5.15
C ALA A 713 -44.99 -54.66 -6.53
N GLN A 714 -44.44 -53.55 -7.01
CA GLN A 714 -44.66 -53.05 -8.37
C GLN A 714 -44.19 -54.04 -9.43
N ARG A 715 -43.04 -54.72 -9.23
CA ARG A 715 -42.59 -55.79 -10.14
C ARG A 715 -43.64 -56.88 -10.29
N ALA A 716 -44.23 -57.33 -9.18
CA ALA A 716 -45.29 -58.33 -9.20
C ALA A 716 -46.52 -57.88 -10.01
N ASP A 717 -46.91 -56.61 -9.90
CA ASP A 717 -48.02 -56.06 -10.67
C ASP A 717 -47.70 -55.98 -12.17
N LEU A 718 -46.48 -55.56 -12.53
CA LEU A 718 -46.02 -55.50 -13.91
C LEU A 718 -45.96 -56.89 -14.56
N GLU A 719 -45.47 -57.90 -13.85
CA GLU A 719 -45.46 -59.29 -14.37
C GLU A 719 -46.87 -59.86 -14.54
N ARG A 720 -47.81 -59.48 -13.66
CA ARG A 720 -49.23 -59.85 -13.82
C ARG A 720 -49.81 -59.21 -15.07
N LEU A 721 -49.51 -57.94 -15.33
CA LEU A 721 -49.95 -57.21 -16.53
C LEU A 721 -49.32 -57.76 -17.82
N ALA A 722 -48.10 -58.28 -17.73
CA ALA A 722 -47.38 -58.94 -18.83
C ALA A 722 -47.81 -60.40 -19.05
N GLY A 723 -48.78 -60.92 -18.29
CA GLY A 723 -49.30 -62.29 -18.45
C GLY A 723 -48.37 -63.38 -17.89
N ARG A 724 -47.49 -63.06 -16.94
CA ARG A 724 -46.55 -63.99 -16.30
C ARG A 724 -46.87 -64.22 -14.81
N PRO A 725 -47.99 -64.90 -14.49
CA PRO A 725 -48.47 -65.04 -13.11
C PRO A 725 -47.47 -65.75 -12.19
N GLY A 726 -46.71 -66.71 -12.70
CA GLY A 726 -45.69 -67.42 -11.89
C GLY A 726 -44.52 -66.54 -11.47
N GLU A 727 -44.13 -65.55 -12.28
CA GLU A 727 -43.13 -64.54 -11.90
C GLU A 727 -43.72 -63.48 -10.97
N ALA A 728 -44.98 -63.11 -11.20
CA ALA A 728 -45.72 -62.21 -10.33
C ALA A 728 -45.83 -62.74 -8.89
N ASP A 729 -46.17 -64.02 -8.72
CA ASP A 729 -46.30 -64.64 -7.39
C ASP A 729 -44.95 -64.72 -6.65
N ARG A 730 -43.85 -64.99 -7.37
CA ARG A 730 -42.49 -64.97 -6.78
C ARG A 730 -42.12 -63.56 -6.32
N ALA A 731 -42.31 -62.56 -7.18
CA ALA A 731 -42.02 -61.16 -6.87
C ALA A 731 -42.88 -60.67 -5.68
N ALA A 732 -44.15 -61.08 -5.59
CA ALA A 732 -45.02 -60.77 -4.46
C ALA A 732 -44.51 -61.41 -3.16
N ALA A 733 -44.13 -62.70 -3.19
CA ALA A 733 -43.57 -63.40 -2.03
C ALA A 733 -42.22 -62.80 -1.58
N GLU A 734 -41.42 -62.27 -2.49
CA GLU A 734 -40.21 -61.51 -2.16
C GLU A 734 -40.53 -60.15 -1.54
N ALA A 735 -41.52 -59.43 -2.08
CA ALA A 735 -41.98 -58.18 -1.50
C ALA A 735 -42.46 -58.40 -0.05
N ASP A 736 -43.25 -59.43 0.21
CA ASP A 736 -43.79 -59.71 1.55
C ASP A 736 -42.72 -60.08 2.58
N ARG A 737 -41.60 -60.66 2.15
CA ARG A 737 -40.45 -60.97 3.02
C ARG A 737 -39.52 -59.77 3.23
N THR A 738 -39.69 -58.68 2.49
CA THR A 738 -38.82 -57.50 2.57
C THR A 738 -39.29 -56.56 3.68
N PRO A 739 -38.49 -56.29 4.73
CA PRO A 739 -38.89 -55.39 5.81
C PRO A 739 -38.88 -53.93 5.35
N THR A 740 -39.81 -53.13 5.86
CA THR A 740 -39.76 -51.66 5.80
C THR A 740 -38.94 -51.13 6.97
N ALA A 741 -37.94 -50.27 6.72
CA ALA A 741 -37.14 -49.70 7.81
C ALA A 741 -36.70 -48.25 7.65
N SER A 742 -36.97 -47.60 6.51
CA SER A 742 -36.65 -46.19 6.29
C SER A 742 -37.94 -45.39 6.07
N ALA A 743 -37.89 -44.07 6.31
CA ALA A 743 -39.01 -43.17 6.02
C ALA A 743 -39.45 -43.29 4.56
N ARG A 744 -38.49 -43.38 3.63
CA ARG A 744 -38.71 -43.61 2.20
C ARG A 744 -39.43 -44.93 1.91
N ASP A 745 -39.02 -46.03 2.56
CA ASP A 745 -39.66 -47.33 2.33
C ASP A 745 -41.12 -47.35 2.79
N HIS A 746 -41.39 -46.75 3.96
CA HIS A 746 -42.74 -46.55 4.47
C HIS A 746 -43.57 -45.68 3.52
N TYR A 747 -42.99 -44.59 3.01
CA TYR A 747 -43.64 -43.71 2.04
C TYR A 747 -43.97 -44.43 0.73
N LEU A 748 -42.99 -45.09 0.10
CA LEU A 748 -43.19 -45.78 -1.18
C LEU A 748 -44.20 -46.93 -1.04
N LEU A 749 -44.16 -47.68 0.07
CA LEU A 749 -45.12 -48.75 0.31
C LEU A 749 -46.53 -48.21 0.58
N GLY A 750 -46.64 -47.15 1.38
CA GLY A 750 -47.90 -46.46 1.63
C GLY A 750 -48.50 -45.89 0.34
N TYR A 751 -47.66 -45.27 -0.50
CA TYR A 751 -48.03 -44.79 -1.82
C TYR A 751 -48.50 -45.93 -2.73
N TRP A 752 -47.78 -47.04 -2.80
CA TRP A 752 -48.21 -48.22 -3.54
C TRP A 752 -49.58 -48.72 -3.06
N HIS A 753 -49.77 -48.92 -1.76
CA HIS A 753 -51.06 -49.36 -1.19
C HIS A 753 -52.20 -48.38 -1.50
N HIS A 754 -51.94 -47.07 -1.44
CA HIS A 754 -52.93 -46.05 -1.76
C HIS A 754 -53.46 -46.21 -3.18
N HIS A 755 -52.58 -46.38 -4.16
CA HIS A 755 -52.98 -46.55 -5.57
C HIS A 755 -53.60 -47.91 -5.88
N GLN A 756 -53.31 -48.94 -5.07
CA GLN A 756 -54.02 -50.21 -5.14
C GLN A 756 -55.43 -50.15 -4.50
N GLY A 757 -55.89 -48.97 -4.06
CA GLY A 757 -57.16 -48.79 -3.34
C GLY A 757 -57.16 -49.36 -1.91
N ARG A 758 -56.01 -49.82 -1.41
CA ARG A 758 -55.85 -50.44 -0.09
C ARG A 758 -55.58 -49.37 0.97
N HIS A 759 -56.45 -48.37 1.05
CA HIS A 759 -56.24 -47.17 1.88
C HIS A 759 -56.02 -47.45 3.37
N ARG A 760 -56.63 -48.53 3.91
CA ARG A 760 -56.41 -48.96 5.30
C ARG A 760 -55.01 -49.54 5.55
N GLN A 761 -54.41 -50.19 4.55
CA GLN A 761 -53.04 -50.70 4.62
C GLN A 761 -52.03 -49.56 4.41
N ALA A 762 -52.38 -48.57 3.57
CA ALA A 762 -51.55 -47.39 3.35
C ALA A 762 -51.42 -46.50 4.59
N ALA A 763 -52.47 -46.36 5.39
CA ALA A 763 -52.52 -45.44 6.53
C ALA A 763 -51.38 -45.61 7.56
N PRO A 764 -51.08 -46.81 8.10
CA PRO A 764 -49.99 -46.98 9.05
C PRO A 764 -48.62 -46.71 8.44
N GLU A 765 -48.40 -47.09 7.18
CA GLU A 765 -47.14 -46.85 6.47
C GLU A 765 -46.90 -45.34 6.25
N LEU A 766 -47.91 -44.61 5.79
CA LEU A 766 -47.81 -43.16 5.59
C LEU A 766 -47.67 -42.38 6.91
N ALA A 767 -48.27 -42.89 7.99
CA ALA A 767 -48.06 -42.35 9.34
C ALA A 767 -46.62 -42.57 9.82
N ALA A 768 -46.05 -43.77 9.61
CA ALA A 768 -44.66 -44.05 9.93
C ALA A 768 -43.69 -43.19 9.10
N ALA A 769 -43.98 -42.99 7.80
CA ALA A 769 -43.17 -42.14 6.92
C ALA A 769 -43.11 -40.68 7.41
N THR A 770 -44.26 -40.08 7.69
CA THR A 770 -44.35 -38.68 8.16
C THR A 770 -43.87 -38.49 9.60
N ALA A 771 -43.86 -39.54 10.43
CA ALA A 771 -43.26 -39.49 11.76
C ALA A 771 -41.72 -39.58 11.68
N ALA A 772 -41.19 -40.40 10.77
CA ALA A 772 -39.75 -40.58 10.59
C ALA A 772 -39.09 -39.43 9.83
N ASP A 773 -39.78 -38.84 8.85
CA ASP A 773 -39.36 -37.63 8.14
C ASP A 773 -40.52 -36.62 8.06
N PRO A 774 -40.65 -35.73 9.07
CA PRO A 774 -41.69 -34.71 9.10
C PRO A 774 -41.53 -33.63 8.03
N THR A 775 -40.38 -33.54 7.37
CA THR A 775 -40.10 -32.50 6.37
C THR A 775 -40.47 -32.93 4.95
N ASN A 776 -40.77 -34.21 4.75
CA ASN A 776 -41.09 -34.77 3.45
C ASN A 776 -42.48 -34.35 2.95
N PHE A 777 -42.52 -33.42 2.00
CA PHE A 777 -43.75 -32.94 1.40
C PHE A 777 -44.62 -34.06 0.79
N SER A 778 -44.01 -34.96 -0.01
CA SER A 778 -44.72 -36.04 -0.70
C SER A 778 -45.41 -37.00 0.26
N SER A 779 -44.76 -37.31 1.39
CA SER A 779 -45.32 -38.17 2.43
C SER A 779 -46.56 -37.57 3.06
N TRP A 780 -46.54 -36.27 3.38
CA TRP A 780 -47.71 -35.55 3.88
C TRP A 780 -48.84 -35.46 2.85
N PHE A 781 -48.49 -35.19 1.59
CA PHE A 781 -49.46 -35.04 0.51
C PHE A 781 -50.23 -36.35 0.27
N VAL A 782 -49.51 -37.46 0.11
CA VAL A 782 -50.10 -38.79 -0.08
C VAL A 782 -50.89 -39.23 1.16
N ARG A 783 -50.39 -38.93 2.37
CA ARG A 783 -51.13 -39.17 3.61
C ARG A 783 -52.46 -38.42 3.63
N GLY A 784 -52.47 -37.14 3.23
CA GLY A 784 -53.68 -36.33 3.10
C GLY A 784 -54.66 -36.90 2.08
N MET A 785 -54.17 -37.31 0.90
CA MET A 785 -55.00 -37.97 -0.12
C MET A 785 -55.58 -39.30 0.36
N ASN A 786 -54.79 -40.09 1.09
CA ASN A 786 -55.25 -41.34 1.67
C ASN A 786 -56.36 -41.11 2.72
N HIS A 787 -56.24 -40.07 3.56
CA HIS A 787 -57.29 -39.69 4.49
C HIS A 787 -58.55 -39.17 3.78
N LEU A 788 -58.41 -38.42 2.67
CA LEU A 788 -59.57 -38.04 1.83
C LEU A 788 -60.30 -39.25 1.26
N ALA A 789 -59.56 -40.28 0.83
CA ALA A 789 -60.13 -41.53 0.30
C ALA A 789 -60.80 -42.38 1.40
N LEU A 790 -60.34 -42.25 2.65
CA LEU A 790 -60.96 -42.86 3.84
C LEU A 790 -62.10 -42.00 4.43
N GLU A 791 -62.44 -40.87 3.81
CA GLU A 791 -63.41 -39.89 4.31
C GLU A 791 -63.07 -39.28 5.69
N GLN A 792 -61.81 -39.35 6.10
CA GLN A 792 -61.27 -38.76 7.33
C GLN A 792 -60.85 -37.31 7.05
N ASN A 793 -61.84 -36.45 6.81
CA ASN A 793 -61.63 -35.11 6.25
C ASN A 793 -60.89 -34.16 7.22
N ASP A 794 -61.00 -34.36 8.52
CA ASP A 794 -60.26 -33.64 9.56
C ASP A 794 -58.75 -33.92 9.49
N LEU A 795 -58.38 -35.21 9.45
CA LEU A 795 -56.99 -35.65 9.31
C LEU A 795 -56.40 -35.26 7.95
N ALA A 796 -57.21 -35.30 6.89
CA ALA A 796 -56.81 -34.83 5.58
C ALA A 796 -56.48 -33.33 5.58
N ALA A 797 -57.34 -32.50 6.16
CA ALA A 797 -57.11 -31.05 6.25
C ALA A 797 -55.85 -30.71 7.07
N MET A 798 -55.55 -31.48 8.13
CA MET A 798 -54.30 -31.36 8.89
C MET A 798 -53.08 -31.69 8.01
N CYS A 799 -53.10 -32.82 7.30
CA CYS A 799 -51.98 -33.21 6.43
C CYS A 799 -51.71 -32.17 5.34
N PHE A 800 -52.76 -31.65 4.69
CA PHE A 800 -52.58 -30.61 3.69
C PHE A 800 -52.16 -29.26 4.29
N THR A 801 -52.49 -28.99 5.55
CA THR A 801 -51.96 -27.79 6.24
C THR A 801 -50.45 -27.90 6.42
N ALA A 802 -49.92 -29.08 6.79
CA ALA A 802 -48.48 -29.31 6.78
C ALA A 802 -47.89 -29.11 5.37
N CYS A 803 -48.55 -29.62 4.33
CA CYS A 803 -48.13 -29.37 2.95
C CYS A 803 -48.09 -27.89 2.57
N VAL A 804 -49.09 -27.07 2.97
CA VAL A 804 -49.10 -25.61 2.73
C VAL A 804 -47.91 -24.93 3.41
N SER A 805 -47.55 -25.34 4.62
CA SER A 805 -46.39 -24.81 5.34
C SER A 805 -45.07 -25.09 4.62
N HIS A 806 -44.97 -26.20 3.87
CA HIS A 806 -43.77 -26.55 3.12
C HIS A 806 -43.74 -25.98 1.69
N ARG A 807 -44.87 -26.01 0.98
CA ARG A 807 -45.01 -25.58 -0.43
C ARG A 807 -46.33 -24.83 -0.64
N PRO A 808 -46.39 -23.53 -0.27
CA PRO A 808 -47.59 -22.72 -0.49
C PRO A 808 -47.82 -22.39 -1.98
N ASP A 809 -46.80 -22.56 -2.82
CA ASP A 809 -46.82 -22.34 -4.27
C ASP A 809 -47.44 -23.51 -5.06
N PHE A 810 -47.79 -24.61 -4.39
CA PHE A 810 -48.29 -25.82 -5.05
C PHE A 810 -49.82 -25.94 -4.97
N ALA A 811 -50.49 -25.53 -6.06
CA ALA A 811 -51.96 -25.43 -6.14
C ALA A 811 -52.76 -26.69 -5.72
N PRO A 812 -52.34 -27.94 -6.05
CA PRO A 812 -53.11 -29.14 -5.68
C PRO A 812 -53.31 -29.33 -4.17
N VAL A 813 -52.43 -28.79 -3.33
CA VAL A 813 -52.60 -28.82 -1.86
C VAL A 813 -53.77 -27.97 -1.42
N TRP A 814 -53.88 -26.75 -1.97
CA TRP A 814 -55.00 -25.85 -1.69
C TRP A 814 -56.32 -26.44 -2.17
N VAL A 815 -56.33 -27.05 -3.36
CA VAL A 815 -57.51 -27.75 -3.90
C VAL A 815 -57.94 -28.89 -2.97
N ASN A 816 -57.02 -29.79 -2.60
CA ASN A 816 -57.36 -30.95 -1.78
C ASN A 816 -57.70 -30.58 -0.33
N ARG A 817 -57.09 -29.53 0.24
CA ARG A 817 -57.49 -28.99 1.55
C ARG A 817 -58.87 -28.33 1.48
N GLY A 818 -59.16 -27.58 0.42
CA GLY A 818 -60.46 -27.02 0.14
C GLY A 818 -61.55 -28.09 0.06
N ILE A 819 -61.29 -29.23 -0.59
CA ILE A 819 -62.20 -30.38 -0.64
C ILE A 819 -62.45 -30.95 0.77
N ALA A 820 -61.39 -31.16 1.55
CA ALA A 820 -61.50 -31.65 2.92
C ALA A 820 -62.35 -30.71 3.80
N LEU A 821 -62.08 -29.40 3.72
CA LEU A 821 -62.81 -28.37 4.46
C LEU A 821 -64.27 -28.24 4.02
N ALA A 822 -64.53 -28.35 2.72
CA ALA A 822 -65.87 -28.33 2.16
C ALA A 822 -66.71 -29.51 2.70
N ARG A 823 -66.14 -30.73 2.74
CA ARG A 823 -66.77 -31.91 3.33
C ARG A 823 -67.00 -31.78 4.85
N LEU A 824 -66.16 -31.01 5.55
CA LEU A 824 -66.36 -30.62 6.96
C LEU A 824 -67.37 -29.48 7.16
N ARG A 825 -68.06 -29.02 6.10
CA ARG A 825 -68.96 -27.86 6.10
C ARG A 825 -68.30 -26.52 6.48
N LYS A 826 -66.96 -26.44 6.44
CA LYS A 826 -66.19 -25.20 6.66
C LYS A 826 -66.08 -24.41 5.35
N LEU A 827 -67.24 -23.96 4.83
CA LEU A 827 -67.37 -23.43 3.47
C LEU A 827 -66.53 -22.16 3.23
N ASP A 828 -66.40 -21.28 4.22
CA ASP A 828 -65.58 -20.06 4.13
C ASP A 828 -64.10 -20.37 3.90
N LEU A 829 -63.54 -21.31 4.67
CA LEU A 829 -62.15 -21.70 4.55
C LEU A 829 -61.90 -22.44 3.22
N ALA A 830 -62.87 -23.25 2.76
CA ALA A 830 -62.77 -23.89 1.45
C ALA A 830 -62.77 -22.88 0.29
N LEU A 831 -63.57 -21.82 0.36
CA LEU A 831 -63.57 -20.75 -0.64
C LEU A 831 -62.26 -19.95 -0.64
N ALA A 832 -61.68 -19.71 0.54
CA ALA A 832 -60.36 -19.08 0.65
C ALA A 832 -59.27 -19.95 0.02
N ASP A 833 -59.27 -21.26 0.28
CA ASP A 833 -58.32 -22.21 -0.32
C ASP A 833 -58.47 -22.28 -1.86
N TYR A 834 -59.70 -22.27 -2.39
CA TYR A 834 -59.90 -22.23 -3.84
C TYR A 834 -59.53 -20.88 -4.48
N ALA A 835 -59.68 -19.77 -3.76
CA ALA A 835 -59.19 -18.48 -4.23
C ALA A 835 -57.66 -18.49 -4.37
N GLU A 836 -56.96 -19.11 -3.41
CA GLU A 836 -55.50 -19.25 -3.48
C GLU A 836 -55.07 -20.23 -4.58
N ALA A 837 -55.76 -21.36 -4.74
CA ALA A 837 -55.53 -22.27 -5.86
C ALA A 837 -55.71 -21.55 -7.22
N ASN A 838 -56.73 -20.70 -7.35
CA ASN A 838 -56.98 -19.92 -8.55
C ASN A 838 -55.94 -18.81 -8.76
N ARG A 839 -55.38 -18.24 -7.69
CA ARG A 839 -54.27 -17.27 -7.81
C ARG A 839 -53.04 -17.92 -8.41
N LEU A 840 -52.78 -19.19 -8.06
CA LEU A 840 -51.65 -19.97 -8.56
C LEU A 840 -51.89 -20.50 -9.99
N VAL A 841 -53.13 -20.90 -10.31
CA VAL A 841 -53.52 -21.41 -11.63
C VAL A 841 -54.83 -20.72 -12.10
N PRO A 842 -54.74 -19.53 -12.73
CA PRO A 842 -55.90 -18.68 -13.03
C PRO A 842 -56.94 -19.24 -14.01
N ASP A 843 -56.55 -20.22 -14.83
CA ASP A 843 -57.38 -20.80 -15.90
C ASP A 843 -57.75 -22.27 -15.64
N SER A 844 -57.83 -22.69 -14.38
CA SER A 844 -58.23 -24.06 -14.03
C SER A 844 -59.75 -24.21 -13.95
N ALA A 845 -60.33 -24.94 -14.91
CA ALA A 845 -61.75 -25.29 -14.91
C ALA A 845 -62.14 -26.01 -13.61
N ASP A 846 -61.33 -26.97 -13.15
CA ASP A 846 -61.61 -27.76 -11.96
C ASP A 846 -61.69 -26.92 -10.68
N VAL A 847 -60.78 -25.96 -10.51
CA VAL A 847 -60.82 -25.04 -9.35
C VAL A 847 -62.11 -24.20 -9.37
N GLN A 848 -62.50 -23.69 -10.54
CA GLN A 848 -63.72 -22.90 -10.68
C GLN A 848 -65.00 -23.73 -10.48
N ILE A 849 -65.01 -24.99 -10.92
CA ILE A 849 -66.12 -25.93 -10.69
C ILE A 849 -66.27 -26.23 -9.19
N LEU A 850 -65.16 -26.54 -8.51
CA LEU A 850 -65.16 -26.81 -7.07
C LEU A 850 -65.61 -25.58 -6.26
N ARG A 851 -65.15 -24.39 -6.66
CA ARG A 851 -65.56 -23.11 -6.07
C ARG A 851 -67.04 -22.83 -6.30
N GLY A 852 -67.54 -23.01 -7.52
CA GLY A 852 -68.96 -22.85 -7.88
C GLY A 852 -69.86 -23.77 -7.05
N GLY A 853 -69.47 -25.03 -6.90
CA GLY A 853 -70.19 -26.00 -6.05
C GLY A 853 -70.25 -25.59 -4.57
N VAL A 854 -69.17 -25.05 -4.00
CA VAL A 854 -69.18 -24.54 -2.61
C VAL A 854 -70.03 -23.27 -2.47
N LEU A 855 -69.99 -22.35 -3.45
CA LEU A 855 -70.83 -21.15 -3.47
C LEU A 855 -72.33 -21.50 -3.54
N GLN A 856 -72.67 -22.49 -4.36
CA GLN A 856 -74.03 -23.03 -4.46
C GLN A 856 -74.46 -23.66 -3.13
N ALA A 857 -73.62 -24.48 -2.50
CA ALA A 857 -73.89 -25.09 -1.19
C ALA A 857 -74.04 -24.07 -0.05
N ARG A 858 -73.52 -22.85 -0.23
CA ARG A 858 -73.66 -21.71 0.69
C ARG A 858 -74.87 -20.83 0.37
N GLY A 859 -75.58 -21.08 -0.74
CA GLY A 859 -76.71 -20.27 -1.20
C GLY A 859 -76.33 -19.02 -1.98
N LYS A 860 -75.05 -18.84 -2.36
CA LYS A 860 -74.59 -17.72 -3.19
C LYS A 860 -74.73 -18.06 -4.68
N VAL A 861 -75.97 -18.16 -5.14
CA VAL A 861 -76.31 -18.68 -6.48
C VAL A 861 -75.74 -17.83 -7.62
N ARG A 862 -75.72 -16.49 -7.48
CA ARG A 862 -75.12 -15.59 -8.47
C ARG A 862 -73.61 -15.78 -8.61
N ASP A 863 -72.89 -15.75 -7.49
CA ASP A 863 -71.44 -15.97 -7.47
C ASP A 863 -71.07 -17.38 -8.00
N ALA A 864 -71.93 -18.38 -7.76
CA ALA A 864 -71.76 -19.72 -8.31
C ALA A 864 -71.90 -19.74 -9.84
N ALA A 865 -72.90 -19.04 -10.40
CA ALA A 865 -73.07 -18.89 -11.84
C ALA A 865 -71.87 -18.15 -12.50
N ASP A 866 -71.30 -17.16 -11.81
CA ASP A 866 -70.10 -16.46 -12.25
C ASP A 866 -68.87 -17.39 -12.27
N ALA A 867 -68.70 -18.21 -11.23
CA ALA A 867 -67.63 -19.21 -11.16
C ALA A 867 -67.78 -20.27 -12.28
N PHE A 868 -68.99 -20.78 -12.54
CA PHE A 868 -69.22 -21.70 -13.66
C PHE A 868 -69.03 -21.03 -15.02
N THR A 869 -69.35 -19.74 -15.15
CA THR A 869 -69.04 -18.97 -16.35
C THR A 869 -67.54 -18.83 -16.57
N ALA A 870 -66.76 -18.62 -15.51
CA ALA A 870 -65.30 -18.64 -15.58
C ALA A 870 -64.78 -20.02 -16.00
N ALA A 871 -65.32 -21.10 -15.43
CA ALA A 871 -64.96 -22.47 -15.82
C ALA A 871 -65.22 -22.72 -17.32
N LEU A 872 -66.35 -22.27 -17.87
CA LEU A 872 -66.71 -22.44 -19.30
C LEU A 872 -65.78 -21.69 -20.28
N LYS A 873 -64.97 -20.74 -19.80
CA LYS A 873 -63.95 -20.07 -20.62
C LYS A 873 -62.65 -20.90 -20.75
N CYS A 874 -62.47 -21.92 -19.91
CA CYS A 874 -61.30 -22.78 -19.93
C CYS A 874 -61.40 -23.81 -21.08
N PRO A 875 -60.30 -24.11 -21.80
CA PRO A 875 -60.30 -25.06 -22.92
C PRO A 875 -60.78 -26.48 -22.55
N ASP A 876 -60.41 -26.96 -21.36
CA ASP A 876 -60.70 -28.32 -20.89
C ASP A 876 -61.98 -28.41 -20.04
N CYS A 877 -62.90 -27.45 -20.19
CA CYS A 877 -64.10 -27.40 -19.37
C CYS A 877 -65.06 -28.57 -19.65
N PRO A 878 -65.44 -29.35 -18.62
CA PRO A 878 -66.33 -30.48 -18.84
C PRO A 878 -67.77 -30.08 -19.19
N THR A 879 -68.43 -30.88 -20.03
CA THR A 879 -69.80 -30.60 -20.51
C THR A 879 -70.81 -30.44 -19.36
N ARG A 880 -70.61 -31.11 -18.21
CA ARG A 880 -71.46 -30.97 -17.01
C ARG A 880 -71.61 -29.54 -16.47
N VAL A 881 -70.62 -28.67 -16.74
CA VAL A 881 -70.60 -27.31 -16.19
C VAL A 881 -71.74 -26.46 -16.74
N TYR A 882 -72.16 -26.69 -17.99
CA TYR A 882 -73.35 -26.06 -18.55
C TYR A 882 -74.61 -26.40 -17.74
N PHE A 883 -74.78 -27.66 -17.30
CA PHE A 883 -75.91 -28.05 -16.45
C PHE A 883 -75.82 -27.38 -15.06
N TYR A 884 -74.63 -27.30 -14.45
CA TYR A 884 -74.46 -26.63 -13.16
C TYR A 884 -74.73 -25.12 -13.23
N ARG A 885 -74.32 -24.46 -14.32
CA ARG A 885 -74.64 -23.05 -14.54
C ARG A 885 -76.13 -22.85 -14.82
N ALA A 886 -76.76 -23.70 -15.63
CA ALA A 886 -78.19 -23.66 -15.89
C ALA A 886 -79.02 -23.77 -14.60
N GLN A 887 -78.63 -24.67 -13.67
CA GLN A 887 -79.27 -24.79 -12.36
C GLN A 887 -79.21 -23.49 -11.55
N CYS A 888 -78.06 -22.79 -11.58
CA CYS A 888 -77.91 -21.52 -10.88
C CYS A 888 -78.69 -20.38 -11.55
N LEU A 889 -78.78 -20.38 -12.88
CA LEU A 889 -79.48 -19.33 -13.64
C LEU A 889 -81.00 -19.52 -13.64
N ARG A 890 -81.51 -20.74 -13.49
CA ARG A 890 -82.95 -21.05 -13.60
C ARG A 890 -83.89 -20.14 -12.79
N PRO A 891 -83.57 -19.71 -11.55
CA PRO A 891 -84.43 -18.80 -10.79
C PRO A 891 -84.39 -17.34 -11.27
N THR A 892 -83.32 -16.91 -11.93
CA THR A 892 -83.06 -15.49 -12.26
C THR A 892 -83.10 -15.17 -13.76
N ASP A 893 -82.72 -16.14 -14.60
CA ASP A 893 -82.68 -16.06 -16.06
C ASP A 893 -82.99 -17.46 -16.65
N PRO A 894 -84.28 -17.82 -16.75
CA PRO A 894 -84.69 -19.13 -17.26
C PRO A 894 -84.37 -19.31 -18.75
N THR A 895 -84.26 -18.22 -19.51
CA THR A 895 -83.91 -18.26 -20.94
C THR A 895 -82.45 -18.66 -21.14
N ALA A 896 -81.53 -18.05 -20.38
CA ALA A 896 -80.12 -18.44 -20.40
C ALA A 896 -79.91 -19.86 -19.86
N ALA A 897 -80.66 -20.27 -18.82
CA ALA A 897 -80.62 -21.64 -18.31
C ALA A 897 -81.03 -22.67 -19.37
N ALA A 898 -82.13 -22.43 -20.10
CA ALA A 898 -82.57 -23.31 -21.19
C ALA A 898 -81.56 -23.36 -22.35
N ALA A 899 -80.89 -22.24 -22.66
CA ALA A 899 -79.83 -22.20 -23.66
C ALA A 899 -78.61 -23.05 -23.26
N ASP A 900 -78.18 -22.97 -21.99
CA ASP A 900 -77.09 -23.80 -21.46
C ASP A 900 -77.41 -25.30 -21.50
N GLU A 901 -78.63 -25.70 -21.13
CA GLU A 901 -79.07 -27.09 -21.22
C GLU A 901 -79.10 -27.60 -22.67
N ALA A 902 -79.64 -26.80 -23.59
CA ALA A 902 -79.68 -27.14 -25.00
C ALA A 902 -78.28 -27.30 -25.59
N GLU A 903 -77.34 -26.44 -25.21
CA GLU A 903 -75.94 -26.53 -25.62
C GLU A 903 -75.23 -27.76 -25.02
N ALA A 904 -75.43 -28.03 -23.72
CA ALA A 904 -74.91 -29.20 -23.05
C ALA A 904 -75.39 -30.51 -23.68
N LEU A 905 -76.65 -30.55 -24.14
CA LEU A 905 -77.25 -31.71 -24.80
C LEU A 905 -76.72 -31.96 -26.22
N LYS A 906 -76.21 -30.92 -26.90
CA LYS A 906 -75.56 -31.04 -28.23
C LYS A 906 -74.13 -31.54 -28.12
N ARG A 907 -73.40 -31.11 -27.10
CA ARG A 907 -71.99 -31.46 -26.91
C ARG A 907 -71.83 -32.93 -26.53
N GLU A 908 -70.71 -33.50 -26.95
CA GLU A 908 -70.30 -34.82 -26.48
C GLU A 908 -69.88 -34.70 -25.00
N PRO A 909 -70.38 -35.57 -24.10
CA PRO A 909 -69.95 -35.58 -22.72
C PRO A 909 -68.46 -35.93 -22.63
N THR A 910 -67.68 -35.04 -22.02
CA THR A 910 -66.22 -35.16 -21.95
C THR A 910 -65.72 -35.98 -20.78
N ASP A 911 -66.60 -36.39 -19.86
CA ASP A 911 -66.28 -37.28 -18.73
C ASP A 911 -67.51 -38.05 -18.20
N GLU A 912 -67.28 -39.01 -17.28
CA GLU A 912 -68.34 -39.86 -16.69
C GLU A 912 -69.43 -39.04 -15.97
N LEU A 913 -69.04 -37.95 -15.30
CA LEU A 913 -69.98 -37.07 -14.61
C LEU A 913 -70.82 -36.26 -15.61
N SER A 914 -70.26 -35.88 -16.76
CA SER A 914 -71.03 -35.27 -17.85
C SER A 914 -72.03 -36.24 -18.47
N TRP A 915 -71.70 -37.53 -18.56
CA TRP A 915 -72.66 -38.56 -18.96
C TRP A 915 -73.81 -38.69 -17.97
N THR A 916 -73.50 -38.65 -16.67
CA THR A 916 -74.48 -38.73 -15.58
C THR A 916 -75.39 -37.50 -15.57
N ALA A 917 -74.82 -36.28 -15.60
CA ALA A 917 -75.58 -35.04 -15.63
C ALA A 917 -76.47 -34.94 -16.88
N ARG A 918 -76.00 -35.44 -18.03
CA ARG A 918 -76.81 -35.53 -19.26
C ARG A 918 -77.96 -36.52 -19.13
N ALA A 919 -77.74 -37.65 -18.46
CA ALA A 919 -78.79 -38.65 -18.21
C ALA A 919 -79.86 -38.09 -17.27
N GLU A 920 -79.45 -37.42 -16.18
CA GLU A 920 -80.34 -36.73 -15.23
C GLU A 920 -81.20 -35.68 -15.93
N ALA A 921 -80.60 -34.78 -16.71
CA ALA A 921 -81.33 -33.75 -17.45
C ALA A 921 -82.36 -34.36 -18.43
N LYS A 922 -82.03 -35.49 -19.08
CA LYS A 922 -82.97 -36.20 -19.97
C LYS A 922 -84.09 -36.92 -19.23
N LEU A 923 -83.85 -37.38 -18.00
CA LEU A 923 -84.87 -37.98 -17.14
C LEU A 923 -85.84 -36.90 -16.63
N GLU A 924 -85.33 -35.76 -16.19
CA GLU A 924 -86.14 -34.59 -15.80
C GLU A 924 -87.05 -34.10 -16.94
N ALA A 925 -86.53 -34.07 -18.18
CA ALA A 925 -87.31 -33.71 -19.35
C ALA A 925 -88.41 -34.73 -19.73
N LYS A 926 -88.26 -36.01 -19.33
CA LYS A 926 -89.24 -37.09 -19.60
C LYS A 926 -90.33 -37.22 -18.52
N ASP A 927 -90.02 -36.92 -17.26
CA ASP A 927 -90.92 -37.16 -16.10
C ASP A 927 -91.84 -35.99 -15.72
N LEU A 928 -92.00 -34.98 -16.56
CA LEU A 928 -92.92 -33.84 -16.35
C LEU A 928 -94.42 -34.17 -16.42
N ARG A 929 -94.85 -35.42 -16.17
CA ARG A 929 -96.29 -35.76 -16.12
C ARG A 929 -96.84 -36.20 -14.76
N HIS A 930 -96.07 -36.71 -13.78
CA HIS A 930 -96.70 -37.40 -12.63
C HIS A 930 -96.02 -37.36 -11.23
N LEU A 931 -95.24 -36.36 -10.81
CA LEU A 931 -94.68 -36.34 -9.44
C LEU A 931 -94.82 -35.00 -8.67
N ASP A 932 -95.11 -35.15 -7.38
CA ASP A 932 -95.37 -34.14 -6.33
C ASP A 932 -94.23 -33.11 -6.16
N PRO A 933 -94.53 -31.80 -6.02
CA PRO A 933 -93.53 -30.73 -5.88
C PRO A 933 -92.62 -30.82 -4.65
N THR A 934 -92.99 -31.54 -3.59
CA THR A 934 -92.24 -31.56 -2.32
C THR A 934 -91.04 -32.50 -2.31
N ALA A 935 -90.95 -33.43 -3.27
CA ALA A 935 -89.78 -34.28 -3.48
C ALA A 935 -88.65 -33.60 -4.30
N ARG A 936 -88.84 -32.35 -4.75
CA ARG A 936 -87.93 -31.63 -5.67
C ARG A 936 -86.63 -31.11 -5.04
N HIS A 937 -86.49 -31.10 -3.71
CA HIS A 937 -85.38 -30.39 -3.05
C HIS A 937 -84.16 -31.22 -2.65
N ASP A 938 -84.22 -32.56 -2.71
CA ASP A 938 -83.11 -33.42 -2.22
C ASP A 938 -82.27 -34.09 -3.33
N ALA A 939 -82.60 -33.88 -4.61
CA ALA A 939 -82.00 -34.64 -5.72
C ALA A 939 -81.09 -33.84 -6.67
N ILE A 940 -81.00 -32.51 -6.57
CA ILE A 940 -80.25 -31.68 -7.54
C ILE A 940 -79.43 -30.61 -6.82
N GLY A 941 -78.78 -31.04 -5.75
CA GLY A 941 -77.91 -30.19 -4.95
C GLY A 941 -76.64 -30.96 -4.65
N ILE A 942 -75.56 -30.57 -5.34
CA ILE A 942 -74.17 -30.94 -5.08
C ILE A 942 -73.73 -32.21 -5.85
N PRO A 943 -72.64 -32.16 -6.64
CA PRO A 943 -72.07 -33.35 -7.26
C PRO A 943 -71.82 -34.46 -6.22
N GLY A 944 -72.09 -35.72 -6.58
CA GLY A 944 -72.17 -36.90 -5.69
C GLY A 944 -70.93 -37.27 -4.85
N TRP A 945 -69.92 -36.41 -4.78
CA TRP A 945 -68.80 -36.48 -3.84
C TRP A 945 -69.04 -35.77 -2.49
N TRP A 946 -70.25 -35.24 -2.26
CA TRP A 946 -70.67 -34.60 -1.00
C TRP A 946 -71.61 -35.42 -0.12
N SER A 947 -72.40 -36.33 -0.67
CA SER A 947 -73.25 -37.22 0.14
C SER A 947 -72.46 -38.46 0.55
N GLY A 948 -71.78 -38.36 1.69
CA GLY A 948 -71.35 -39.54 2.43
C GLY A 948 -72.59 -40.32 2.89
N GLY A 949 -73.03 -41.31 2.11
CA GLY A 949 -74.16 -42.16 2.48
C GLY A 949 -74.88 -42.86 1.34
N ARG A 950 -74.65 -44.17 1.21
CA ARG A 950 -75.54 -45.17 0.56
C ARG A 950 -76.05 -44.81 -0.83
N HIS A 951 -75.20 -44.95 -1.85
CA HIS A 951 -75.61 -45.55 -3.12
C HIS A 951 -75.02 -46.94 -3.24
N SER A 952 -75.49 -47.84 -2.36
CA SER A 952 -75.49 -49.26 -2.66
C SER A 952 -76.43 -49.49 -3.84
N VAL A 953 -75.92 -50.11 -4.91
CA VAL A 953 -76.63 -51.16 -5.63
C VAL A 953 -78.06 -50.78 -6.06
N ARG A 954 -78.24 -49.90 -7.04
CA ARG A 954 -79.48 -49.87 -7.86
C ARG A 954 -79.33 -49.39 -9.32
N GLY A 955 -78.17 -48.86 -9.73
CA GLY A 955 -77.86 -48.59 -11.15
C GLY A 955 -77.23 -49.76 -11.93
N ARG A 956 -76.68 -50.77 -11.24
CA ARG A 956 -76.22 -52.04 -11.87
C ARG A 956 -77.31 -53.10 -11.89
N ARG A 957 -78.53 -52.75 -12.31
CA ARG A 957 -79.66 -53.69 -12.38
C ARG A 957 -80.42 -53.69 -13.72
N VAL A 958 -79.83 -53.15 -14.78
CA VAL A 958 -80.27 -53.41 -16.16
C VAL A 958 -79.30 -54.33 -16.93
N LEU A 959 -78.15 -54.67 -16.36
CA LEU A 959 -77.34 -55.79 -16.84
C LEU A 959 -76.91 -56.65 -15.63
N ALA A 960 -77.21 -57.95 -15.71
CA ALA A 960 -76.97 -59.03 -14.74
C ALA A 960 -78.04 -59.27 -13.64
N ARG A 961 -79.17 -59.86 -14.04
CA ARG A 961 -79.75 -60.99 -13.29
C ARG A 961 -79.07 -62.27 -13.77
N LEU A 962 -77.99 -62.67 -13.09
CA LEU A 962 -77.58 -64.07 -12.93
C LEU A 962 -76.98 -64.17 -11.52
N ASP A 963 -77.68 -64.84 -10.62
CA ASP A 963 -77.29 -65.26 -9.26
C ASP A 963 -78.13 -66.53 -8.96
N PRO A 964 -77.77 -67.50 -8.09
CA PRO A 964 -76.64 -67.60 -7.15
C PRO A 964 -75.95 -68.98 -6.99
N ARG A 965 -74.80 -68.99 -6.29
CA ARG A 965 -74.46 -69.81 -5.09
C ARG A 965 -72.94 -69.76 -4.88
N GLY A 966 -72.38 -69.34 -3.75
CA GLY A 966 -72.85 -68.78 -2.48
C GLY A 966 -71.59 -68.26 -1.75
N GLY A 967 -71.61 -67.61 -0.60
CA GLY A 967 -72.64 -67.10 0.30
C GLY A 967 -71.84 -66.40 1.41
N PHE A 968 -72.34 -65.29 1.95
CA PHE A 968 -71.86 -64.79 3.24
C PHE A 968 -73.02 -64.82 4.23
N GLY A 969 -72.75 -65.52 5.32
CA GLY A 969 -73.63 -65.67 6.46
C GLY A 969 -73.93 -64.33 7.14
N GLN A 970 -75.06 -64.39 7.82
CA GLN A 970 -75.70 -63.35 8.60
C GLN A 970 -74.83 -62.80 9.74
N GLY A 971 -75.14 -61.55 10.11
CA GLY A 971 -75.67 -61.28 11.45
C GLY A 971 -74.67 -61.04 12.59
N GLY A 972 -74.45 -59.77 12.91
CA GLY A 972 -74.96 -59.18 14.14
C GLY A 972 -74.45 -59.66 15.52
N VAL A 973 -73.73 -58.77 16.19
CA VAL A 973 -73.96 -58.29 17.58
C VAL A 973 -73.95 -59.30 18.75
N ARG A 974 -73.01 -59.06 19.68
CA ARG A 974 -72.97 -59.35 21.14
C ARG A 974 -73.18 -60.80 21.61
N HIS A 975 -72.14 -61.39 22.19
CA HIS A 975 -71.98 -61.62 23.64
C HIS A 975 -70.73 -62.51 23.90
N LEU A 976 -69.93 -62.16 24.92
CA LEU A 976 -69.01 -63.08 25.62
C LEU A 976 -69.80 -64.31 26.14
N PRO A 977 -69.20 -65.51 26.42
CA PRO A 977 -67.84 -65.69 26.96
C PRO A 977 -67.07 -66.99 26.55
N ARG A 978 -65.82 -67.08 27.05
CA ARG A 978 -65.01 -68.29 27.40
C ARG A 978 -64.25 -69.10 26.30
N ARG A 979 -62.90 -69.05 26.46
CA ARG A 979 -61.86 -70.09 26.37
C ARG A 979 -62.19 -71.44 25.71
N CYS A 980 -61.43 -71.85 24.68
CA CYS A 980 -60.38 -72.90 24.71
C CYS A 980 -60.03 -73.47 23.29
N SER A 981 -58.71 -73.59 23.03
CA SER A 981 -57.93 -74.66 22.33
C SER A 981 -58.25 -75.20 20.90
N GLY A 982 -57.17 -75.33 20.10
CA GLY A 982 -56.92 -76.35 19.05
C GLY A 982 -57.43 -76.00 17.65
N GLY A 983 -56.63 -75.93 16.58
CA GLY A 983 -55.85 -77.01 15.95
C GLY A 983 -56.57 -77.43 14.64
N SER A 984 -56.20 -76.86 13.49
CA SER A 984 -55.45 -77.48 12.37
C SER A 984 -56.28 -78.21 11.30
N ASP A 985 -55.92 -77.90 10.04
CA ASP A 985 -55.88 -78.75 8.84
C ASP A 985 -57.01 -78.81 7.76
N THR A 986 -56.56 -78.36 6.57
CA THR A 986 -56.63 -78.96 5.21
C THR A 986 -57.93 -79.19 4.44
N ARG A 987 -58.12 -78.37 3.38
CA ARG A 987 -58.00 -78.70 1.92
C ARG A 987 -58.93 -79.80 1.27
N PRO A 988 -59.00 -79.90 -0.08
CA PRO A 988 -60.02 -79.27 -0.95
C PRO A 988 -60.69 -80.29 -1.92
N SER A 989 -61.57 -79.86 -2.85
CA SER A 989 -61.62 -80.32 -4.27
C SER A 989 -62.96 -80.07 -4.99
N GLY A 990 -62.87 -79.50 -6.20
CA GLY A 990 -63.38 -80.18 -7.41
C GLY A 990 -64.81 -79.89 -7.92
N PRO A 991 -65.09 -80.10 -9.22
CA PRO A 991 -65.50 -78.99 -10.09
C PRO A 991 -66.60 -79.29 -11.16
N VAL A 992 -66.99 -78.24 -11.92
CA VAL A 992 -67.62 -78.17 -13.29
C VAL A 992 -69.04 -78.77 -13.53
N PRO A 993 -69.70 -78.63 -14.72
CA PRO A 993 -69.94 -77.51 -15.68
C PRO A 993 -71.44 -77.33 -16.07
N GLY A 994 -71.79 -76.29 -16.86
CA GLY A 994 -72.64 -76.51 -18.06
C GLY A 994 -73.74 -75.50 -18.46
N CYS A 995 -73.62 -75.01 -19.72
CA CYS A 995 -74.61 -74.40 -20.64
C CYS A 995 -75.03 -72.92 -20.42
N ARG A 996 -74.80 -71.98 -21.38
CA ARG A 996 -75.44 -71.74 -22.72
C ARG A 996 -76.98 -71.65 -22.60
N ALA A 997 -77.71 -70.67 -23.13
CA ALA A 997 -77.45 -69.53 -24.02
C ALA A 997 -78.64 -68.54 -23.97
N ASP A 998 -78.52 -67.49 -24.79
CA ASP A 998 -79.57 -66.67 -25.43
C ASP A 998 -79.86 -65.24 -24.94
N ARG A 999 -79.46 -64.32 -25.84
CA ARG A 999 -80.05 -63.03 -26.24
C ARG A 999 -80.32 -61.99 -25.13
N TRP A 1000 -79.50 -60.94 -25.08
CA TRP A 1000 -79.77 -59.56 -25.56
C TRP A 1000 -78.59 -58.65 -25.20
#